data_AF-A0A965EGJ4-F1
#
_entry.id   AF-A0A965EGJ4-F1
#
_cell.length_a   1.000
_cell.length_b   1.000
_cell.length_c   1.000
_cell.angle_alpha   90.00
_cell.angle_beta   90.00
_cell.angle_gamma   90.00
#
_symmetry.space_group_name_H-M   'P 1'
#
loop_
_entity.id
_entity.type
_entity.pdbx_description
1 polymer ?
#
loop_
_entity_poly.entity_id
_entity_poly.type
_entity_poly.pdbx_seq_one_letter_code
_entity_poly.pdbx_strand_id
1 'polypeptide(L)'
;MPLKEIIRKHPRAFINGFSLYYPINDYLLRTYPDMWDWKFVSRNTSIKWSEELIKEFEDRWHWEYQGLSSNESLPWSASLLRAFANRWSWYHLGWQSKIVNDRSMLELCFYHWNERHQKNLFSGYAFMPALTGNSAEWAESVFENWENLNWSLFSSYEGFPWSETFIRKHEKQLNWKALSGNFGIPWSEEFIETYRSRWDWKDLSYNKAVPWTIKMLEKFSQDIHWRLFSANSYRHWDVELLIYFKKQLCWVVPQHDEGGALVDVDGLIINPSIQWTPELFQACCDTIHIQFQKLIEDERDAANGYVVLQEYEYWTVHLDCIRFNPDFTKLLINLESSTNKHYIDWQQFALEFNQWNKLDADIFDHCLSRVDLNLLASNEFFPWQSYTHLLAEITSESDHTGFSGWDRLSYNKGLMITSEILERHSTHWNWKLLSYNPNLTPTLVKQFEQHWDQEAIMKNSSVAVALLRESPEHWNIWWRENRNSPFGNLANFQSLLYLDEQPPVLAEPLFHELDNLLHKLTDKSDENYREDFINALRKGNFSALIPAITHDRYLPLLEEFSEELLSRKWMISLVEQLSSKAYRLLKAKNYQQSITLFKLVLQMELEPRQTVNDLSPYCNALYVLQKDNTGLPVNHELNNLFLEKCLPFGPKNPAIYHNAACLYAEMNNVDAVFECIDLARKHNYDGYAKMI
;
A
#
# COMPACT_ATOMS: atom_id res chain seq x y z
N MET A 1 33.80 14.58 20.54
CA MET A 1 33.86 15.59 21.63
C MET A 1 32.99 15.11 22.80
N PRO A 2 33.34 15.34 24.09
CA PRO A 2 32.55 14.87 25.24
C PRO A 2 31.24 15.64 25.47
N LEU A 3 30.17 14.95 25.89
CA LEU A 3 28.81 15.49 26.08
C LEU A 3 28.75 16.75 26.98
N LYS A 4 29.55 16.80 28.05
CA LYS A 4 29.63 17.96 28.97
C LYS A 4 30.10 19.25 28.30
N GLU A 5 30.89 19.12 27.24
CA GLU A 5 31.43 20.28 26.51
C GLU A 5 30.43 20.81 25.46
N ILE A 6 29.63 19.91 24.87
CA ILE A 6 28.51 20.24 23.99
C ILE A 6 27.43 21.03 24.75
N ILE A 7 27.07 20.56 25.95
CA ILE A 7 26.07 21.19 26.83
C ILE A 7 26.47 22.63 27.19
N ARG A 8 27.74 22.87 27.49
CA ARG A 8 28.26 24.21 27.82
C ARG A 8 28.29 25.16 26.62
N LYS A 9 28.56 24.65 25.42
CA LYS A 9 28.62 25.46 24.20
C LYS A 9 27.23 25.80 23.65
N HIS A 10 26.23 24.94 23.88
CA HIS A 10 24.87 25.12 23.33
C HIS A 10 23.74 24.87 24.36
N PRO A 11 23.68 25.64 25.46
CA PRO A 11 22.74 25.39 26.56
C PRO A 11 21.26 25.48 26.14
N ARG A 12 20.92 26.39 25.21
CA ARG A 12 19.54 26.50 24.69
C ARG A 12 19.14 25.31 23.82
N ALA A 13 20.03 24.86 22.94
CA ALA A 13 19.75 23.68 22.11
C ALA A 13 19.56 22.42 22.97
N PHE A 14 20.33 22.32 24.05
CA PHE A 14 20.20 21.24 25.02
C PHE A 14 18.87 21.30 25.79
N ILE A 15 18.50 22.47 26.33
CA ILE A 15 17.21 22.67 27.02
C ILE A 15 16.03 22.41 26.08
N ASN A 16 16.08 22.86 24.83
CA ASN A 16 15.02 22.63 23.86
C ASN A 16 14.88 21.15 23.50
N GLY A 17 15.99 20.44 23.31
CA GLY A 17 15.99 18.99 23.07
C GLY A 17 15.42 18.20 24.25
N PHE A 18 15.79 18.56 25.48
CA PHE A 18 15.22 17.95 26.68
C PHE A 18 13.73 18.27 26.85
N SER A 19 13.36 19.54 26.62
CA SER A 19 11.97 19.98 26.67
C SER A 19 11.10 19.20 25.70
N LEU A 20 11.61 18.87 24.51
CA LEU A 20 10.86 18.18 23.46
C LEU A 20 10.83 16.65 23.60
N TYR A 21 11.91 16.03 24.07
CA TYR A 21 12.07 14.56 23.98
C TYR A 21 12.29 13.84 25.32
N TYR A 22 12.65 14.54 26.40
CA TYR A 22 12.94 13.88 27.68
C TYR A 22 11.65 13.60 28.46
N PRO A 23 11.50 12.47 29.18
CA PRO A 23 10.33 12.19 30.01
C PRO A 23 10.35 13.03 31.30
N ILE A 24 10.09 14.33 31.17
CA ILE A 24 10.06 15.28 32.29
C ILE A 24 8.86 14.91 33.18
N ASN A 25 9.12 14.59 34.45
CA ASN A 25 8.07 14.29 35.42
C ASN A 25 7.56 15.57 36.13
N ASP A 26 6.45 15.44 36.84
CA ASP A 26 5.82 16.51 37.60
C ASP A 26 6.76 17.17 38.62
N TYR A 27 7.59 16.39 39.30
CA TYR A 27 8.62 16.91 40.21
C TYR A 27 9.56 17.91 39.50
N LEU A 28 10.06 17.58 38.32
CA LEU A 28 10.98 18.45 37.57
C LEU A 28 10.30 19.70 37.00
N LEU A 29 9.04 19.60 36.57
CA LEU A 29 8.26 20.75 36.12
C LEU A 29 7.99 21.72 37.28
N ARG A 30 7.68 21.21 38.47
CA ARG A 30 7.47 22.01 39.70
C ARG A 30 8.74 22.63 40.25
N THR A 31 9.85 21.89 40.21
CA THR A 31 11.11 22.34 40.81
C THR A 31 11.81 23.40 39.94
N TYR A 32 11.67 23.30 38.61
CA TYR A 32 12.38 24.17 37.66
C TYR A 32 11.46 24.74 36.55
N PRO A 33 10.35 25.41 36.90
CA PRO A 33 9.33 25.81 35.92
C PRO A 33 9.84 26.81 34.87
N ASP A 34 10.82 27.63 35.22
CA ASP A 34 11.37 28.67 34.32
C ASP A 34 12.58 28.18 33.51
N MET A 35 13.03 26.93 33.74
CA MET A 35 14.12 26.34 32.98
C MET A 35 13.65 25.81 31.61
N TRP A 36 12.38 25.41 31.50
CA TRP A 36 11.85 24.67 30.36
C TRP A 36 11.29 25.59 29.27
N ASP A 37 11.43 25.14 28.01
CA ASP A 37 10.70 25.76 26.90
C ASP A 37 9.31 25.12 26.82
N TRP A 38 8.31 25.80 27.37
CA TRP A 38 6.95 25.29 27.47
C TRP A 38 6.28 24.99 26.12
N LYS A 39 6.73 25.60 25.03
CA LYS A 39 6.26 25.24 23.69
C LYS A 39 6.75 23.84 23.31
N PHE A 40 8.00 23.51 23.61
CA PHE A 40 8.53 22.16 23.38
C PHE A 40 8.02 21.14 24.38
N VAL A 41 7.88 21.50 25.66
CA VAL A 41 7.29 20.60 26.68
C VAL A 41 5.85 20.24 26.31
N SER A 42 5.06 21.18 25.78
CA SER A 42 3.68 20.90 25.34
C SER A 42 3.59 19.89 24.19
N ARG A 43 4.67 19.72 23.42
CA ARG A 43 4.77 18.75 22.31
C ARG A 43 5.37 17.41 22.73
N ASN A 44 5.84 17.31 23.96
CA ASN A 44 6.63 16.19 24.41
C ASN A 44 5.71 14.97 24.61
N THR A 45 5.96 13.94 23.82
CA THR A 45 5.19 12.69 23.82
C THR A 45 5.65 11.71 24.90
N SER A 46 6.78 11.99 25.57
CA SER A 46 7.40 11.14 26.60
C SER A 46 6.99 11.51 28.02
N ILE A 47 6.30 12.64 28.22
CA ILE A 47 5.75 13.04 29.51
C ILE A 47 4.56 12.13 29.87
N LYS A 48 4.46 11.74 31.14
CA LYS A 48 3.28 11.06 31.68
C LYS A 48 2.19 12.10 31.96
N TRP A 49 1.39 12.40 30.94
CA TRP A 49 0.34 13.40 31.01
C TRP A 49 -0.84 12.94 31.89
N SER A 50 -1.41 13.88 32.65
CA SER A 50 -2.65 13.70 33.43
C SER A 50 -3.49 14.97 33.37
N GLU A 51 -4.80 14.87 33.60
CA GLU A 51 -5.68 16.05 33.62
C GLU A 51 -5.27 17.04 34.73
N GLU A 52 -4.79 16.55 35.88
CA GLU A 52 -4.29 17.36 36.99
C GLU A 52 -3.04 18.14 36.60
N LEU A 53 -2.11 17.52 35.89
CA LEU A 53 -0.89 18.18 35.42
C LEU A 53 -1.20 19.28 34.39
N ILE A 54 -2.13 18.99 33.47
CA ILE A 54 -2.59 19.96 32.48
C ILE A 54 -3.21 21.16 33.20
N LYS A 55 -4.06 20.90 34.20
CA LYS A 55 -4.71 21.93 35.02
C LYS A 55 -3.73 22.76 35.85
N GLU A 56 -2.74 22.12 36.48
CA GLU A 56 -1.78 22.80 37.35
C GLU A 56 -0.97 23.87 36.61
N PHE A 57 -0.62 23.59 35.36
CA PHE A 57 0.20 24.48 34.52
C PHE A 57 -0.58 25.10 33.35
N GLU A 58 -1.91 25.25 33.49
CA GLU A 58 -2.82 25.68 32.40
C GLU A 58 -2.29 26.90 31.63
N ASP A 59 -1.83 27.93 32.33
CA ASP A 59 -1.38 29.20 31.74
C ASP A 59 0.02 29.13 31.12
N ARG A 60 0.77 28.05 31.36
CA ARG A 60 2.13 27.88 30.82
C ARG A 60 2.16 27.04 29.56
N TRP A 61 1.15 26.19 29.32
CA TRP A 61 1.12 25.35 28.13
C TRP A 61 0.93 26.14 26.84
N HIS A 62 1.55 25.66 25.77
CA HIS A 62 1.24 26.08 24.42
C HIS A 62 0.07 25.23 23.91
N TRP A 63 -1.12 25.82 23.82
CA TRP A 63 -2.36 25.07 23.53
C TRP A 63 -2.61 24.83 22.05
N GLU A 64 -2.14 25.70 21.16
CA GLU A 64 -2.48 25.69 19.73
C GLU A 64 -1.68 24.64 18.92
N TYR A 65 -1.59 24.83 17.59
CA TYR A 65 -0.83 23.96 16.69
C TYR A 65 0.62 23.80 17.14
N GLN A 66 1.15 22.57 17.01
CA GLN A 66 2.45 22.18 17.57
C GLN A 66 2.54 22.45 19.08
N GLY A 67 1.45 22.18 19.79
CA GLY A 67 1.31 22.27 21.24
C GLY A 67 0.39 21.16 21.74
N LEU A 68 -0.35 21.41 22.82
CA LEU A 68 -1.25 20.41 23.41
C LEU A 68 -2.34 19.95 22.41
N SER A 69 -2.92 20.84 21.60
CA SER A 69 -3.96 20.44 20.61
C SER A 69 -3.45 19.49 19.51
N SER A 70 -2.13 19.30 19.40
CA SER A 70 -1.51 18.38 18.43
C SER A 70 -0.79 17.21 19.11
N ASN A 71 -0.87 17.07 20.44
CA ASN A 71 -0.11 16.08 21.19
C ASN A 71 -0.93 14.78 21.36
N GLU A 72 -0.49 13.73 20.67
CA GLU A 72 -1.16 12.41 20.67
C GLU A 72 -1.01 11.66 22.00
N SER A 73 -0.05 12.05 22.86
CA SER A 73 0.20 11.41 24.15
C SER A 73 -0.68 11.94 25.29
N LEU A 74 -1.55 12.94 25.04
CA LEU A 74 -2.47 13.42 26.05
C LEU A 74 -3.54 12.36 26.40
N PRO A 75 -4.05 12.36 27.64
CA PRO A 75 -5.16 11.52 28.07
C PRO A 75 -6.48 12.10 27.55
N TRP A 76 -6.66 12.11 26.22
CA TRP A 76 -7.86 12.66 25.59
C TRP A 76 -9.13 12.02 26.15
N SER A 77 -10.04 12.87 26.63
CA SER A 77 -11.33 12.49 27.18
C SER A 77 -12.35 13.62 26.92
N ALA A 78 -13.63 13.29 26.88
CA ALA A 78 -14.68 14.30 26.75
C ALA A 78 -14.68 15.28 27.95
N SER A 79 -14.29 14.82 29.15
CA SER A 79 -14.12 15.68 30.33
C SER A 79 -12.99 16.69 30.15
N LEU A 80 -11.83 16.25 29.66
CA LEU A 80 -10.68 17.11 29.39
C LEU A 80 -11.01 18.17 28.31
N LEU A 81 -11.69 17.76 27.23
CA LEU A 81 -12.12 18.67 26.19
C LEU A 81 -13.07 19.75 26.72
N ARG A 82 -14.06 19.36 27.53
CA ARG A 82 -15.01 20.31 28.16
C ARG A 82 -14.32 21.24 29.15
N ALA A 83 -13.44 20.71 29.99
CA ALA A 83 -12.76 21.49 31.04
C ALA A 83 -11.96 22.67 30.47
N PHE A 84 -11.35 22.50 29.29
CA PHE A 84 -10.50 23.51 28.65
C PHE A 84 -11.03 23.97 27.28
N ALA A 85 -12.35 23.96 27.08
CA ALA A 85 -12.99 24.23 25.78
C ALA A 85 -12.58 25.56 25.12
N ASN A 86 -12.20 26.57 25.90
CA ASN A 86 -11.78 27.87 25.40
C ASN A 86 -10.28 27.97 25.07
N ARG A 87 -9.48 26.96 25.44
CA ARG A 87 -8.03 26.91 25.18
C ARG A 87 -7.69 26.08 23.95
N TRP A 88 -8.50 25.05 23.68
CA TRP A 88 -8.26 24.15 22.57
C TRP A 88 -8.37 24.84 21.22
N SER A 89 -7.46 24.47 20.33
CA SER A 89 -7.63 24.73 18.91
C SER A 89 -8.50 23.63 18.30
N TRP A 90 -9.82 23.81 18.35
CA TRP A 90 -10.81 22.86 17.81
C TRP A 90 -10.55 22.44 16.36
N TYR A 91 -9.96 23.31 15.53
CA TYR A 91 -9.53 22.95 14.17
C TYR A 91 -8.52 21.80 14.15
N HIS A 92 -7.50 21.83 15.02
CA HIS A 92 -6.42 20.84 15.04
C HIS A 92 -6.85 19.55 15.74
N LEU A 93 -7.80 19.63 16.69
CA LEU A 93 -8.33 18.47 17.39
C LEU A 93 -9.04 17.47 16.46
N GLY A 94 -9.68 17.94 15.39
CA GLY A 94 -10.31 17.02 14.45
C GLY A 94 -9.34 16.20 13.60
N TRP A 95 -8.03 16.49 13.63
CA TRP A 95 -7.02 15.65 12.98
C TRP A 95 -6.46 14.57 13.93
N GLN A 96 -6.90 14.54 15.20
CA GLN A 96 -6.41 13.59 16.20
C GLN A 96 -7.18 12.27 16.13
N SER A 97 -6.50 11.19 15.76
CA SER A 97 -7.07 9.84 15.64
C SER A 97 -7.85 9.39 16.89
N LYS A 98 -7.33 9.66 18.09
CA LYS A 98 -7.99 9.34 19.37
C LYS A 98 -9.30 10.10 19.59
N ILE A 99 -9.39 11.35 19.12
CA ILE A 99 -10.58 12.20 19.28
C ILE A 99 -11.64 11.80 18.26
N VAL A 100 -11.24 11.64 16.99
CA VAL A 100 -12.18 11.34 15.91
C VAL A 100 -12.78 9.93 15.97
N ASN A 101 -12.10 9.00 16.65
CA ASN A 101 -12.61 7.65 16.84
C ASN A 101 -13.46 7.49 18.12
N ASP A 102 -13.59 8.55 18.94
CA ASP A 102 -14.49 8.57 20.10
C ASP A 102 -15.71 9.45 19.83
N ARG A 103 -16.89 8.84 19.91
CA ARG A 103 -18.15 9.52 19.61
C ARG A 103 -18.40 10.74 20.48
N SER A 104 -18.14 10.66 21.79
CA SER A 104 -18.46 11.76 22.72
C SER A 104 -17.54 12.96 22.51
N MET A 105 -16.27 12.70 22.21
CA MET A 105 -15.31 13.76 21.89
C MET A 105 -15.57 14.36 20.52
N LEU A 106 -15.93 13.54 19.53
CA LEU A 106 -16.26 14.02 18.19
C LEU A 106 -17.54 14.87 18.18
N GLU A 107 -18.56 14.52 18.97
CA GLU A 107 -19.77 15.35 19.16
C GLU A 107 -19.44 16.74 19.74
N LEU A 108 -18.46 16.84 20.66
CA LEU A 108 -17.98 18.12 21.17
C LEU A 108 -17.28 18.95 20.10
N CYS A 109 -16.44 18.31 19.29
CA CYS A 109 -15.80 18.97 18.15
C CYS A 109 -16.86 19.52 17.18
N PHE A 110 -17.88 18.74 16.84
CA PHE A 110 -18.96 19.19 15.96
C PHE A 110 -19.71 20.40 16.50
N TYR A 111 -20.08 20.39 17.78
CA TYR A 111 -20.73 21.53 18.43
C TYR A 111 -19.91 22.81 18.26
N HIS A 112 -18.61 22.77 18.56
CA HIS A 112 -17.74 23.94 18.49
C HIS A 112 -17.40 24.37 17.04
N TRP A 113 -17.35 23.43 16.10
CA TRP A 113 -17.20 23.75 14.68
C TRP A 113 -18.44 24.44 14.11
N ASN A 114 -19.64 24.02 14.53
CA ASN A 114 -20.91 24.61 14.11
C ASN A 114 -21.10 26.02 14.67
N GLU A 115 -20.91 26.21 15.99
CA GLU A 115 -21.15 27.51 16.65
C GLU A 115 -20.20 28.63 16.21
N ARG A 116 -18.92 28.32 15.94
CA ARG A 116 -17.92 29.38 15.69
C ARG A 116 -17.96 29.96 14.27
N HIS A 117 -18.95 29.58 13.46
CA HIS A 117 -19.15 30.04 12.08
C HIS A 117 -17.83 30.22 11.32
N GLN A 118 -16.92 29.24 11.42
CA GLN A 118 -15.63 29.34 10.76
C GLN A 118 -15.85 29.12 9.25
N LYS A 119 -16.25 30.21 8.58
CA LYS A 119 -16.64 30.29 7.16
C LYS A 119 -15.59 29.75 6.18
N ASN A 120 -14.35 29.58 6.64
CA ASN A 120 -13.20 29.15 5.84
C ASN A 120 -12.68 27.74 6.17
N LEU A 121 -13.33 27.00 7.10
CA LEU A 121 -12.83 25.68 7.52
C LEU A 121 -13.38 24.51 6.69
N PHE A 122 -14.40 24.73 5.85
CA PHE A 122 -15.06 23.68 5.09
C PHE A 122 -14.43 23.45 3.71
N SER A 123 -13.15 23.10 3.67
CA SER A 123 -12.77 22.04 2.73
C SER A 123 -13.11 20.74 3.45
N GLY A 124 -14.29 20.17 3.19
CA GLY A 124 -14.89 19.03 3.89
C GLY A 124 -14.08 17.73 3.95
N TYR A 125 -12.80 17.74 3.60
CA TYR A 125 -11.91 16.58 3.52
C TYR A 125 -11.18 16.26 4.83
N ALA A 126 -11.03 17.22 5.74
CA ALA A 126 -10.20 17.09 6.94
C ALA A 126 -10.74 16.13 8.02
N PHE A 127 -12.06 16.13 8.24
CA PHE A 127 -12.67 15.51 9.42
C PHE A 127 -13.62 14.36 9.09
N MET A 128 -13.99 14.22 7.83
CA MET A 128 -14.98 13.23 7.42
C MET A 128 -14.49 11.78 7.34
N PRO A 129 -13.18 11.45 7.28
CA PRO A 129 -12.71 10.07 7.53
C PRO A 129 -13.06 9.54 8.92
N ALA A 130 -13.38 10.41 9.88
CA ALA A 130 -13.90 10.03 11.21
C ALA A 130 -15.30 9.41 11.16
N LEU A 131 -16.09 9.79 10.16
CA LEU A 131 -17.50 9.41 10.04
C LEU A 131 -17.66 8.01 9.44
N THR A 132 -16.69 7.54 8.66
CA THR A 132 -16.74 6.23 7.99
C THR A 132 -16.67 5.06 8.97
N GLY A 133 -16.21 5.29 10.22
CA GLY A 133 -16.20 4.30 11.29
C GLY A 133 -17.45 4.28 12.18
N ASN A 134 -18.40 5.21 11.98
CA ASN A 134 -19.63 5.33 12.76
C ASN A 134 -20.87 4.93 11.94
N SER A 135 -22.03 4.70 12.58
CA SER A 135 -23.24 4.29 11.83
C SER A 135 -23.74 5.39 10.88
N ALA A 136 -24.28 4.99 9.73
CA ALA A 136 -24.85 5.90 8.75
C ALA A 136 -25.90 6.84 9.37
N GLU A 137 -26.77 6.27 10.21
CA GLU A 137 -27.82 6.98 10.94
C GLU A 137 -27.27 8.10 11.84
N TRP A 138 -26.15 7.86 12.51
CA TRP A 138 -25.53 8.88 13.35
C TRP A 138 -24.90 9.98 12.50
N ALA A 139 -24.17 9.61 11.45
CA ALA A 139 -23.58 10.59 10.52
C ALA A 139 -24.67 11.49 9.92
N GLU A 140 -25.77 10.91 9.43
CA GLU A 140 -26.95 11.65 8.95
C GLU A 140 -27.49 12.61 10.01
N SER A 141 -27.70 12.15 11.26
CA SER A 141 -28.22 12.97 12.35
C SER A 141 -27.34 14.18 12.71
N VAL A 142 -26.01 14.05 12.58
CA VAL A 142 -25.07 15.14 12.83
C VAL A 142 -25.24 16.24 11.79
N PHE A 143 -25.29 15.87 10.50
CA PHE A 143 -25.42 16.86 9.42
C PHE A 143 -26.80 17.51 9.37
N GLU A 144 -27.85 16.81 9.81
CA GLU A 144 -29.19 17.41 9.92
C GLU A 144 -29.23 18.62 10.87
N ASN A 145 -28.36 18.64 11.87
CA ASN A 145 -28.27 19.72 12.85
C ASN A 145 -27.17 20.75 12.51
N TRP A 146 -26.53 20.62 11.34
CA TRP A 146 -25.47 21.53 10.93
C TRP A 146 -26.03 22.83 10.35
N GLU A 147 -25.73 23.97 10.99
CA GLU A 147 -26.13 25.27 10.50
C GLU A 147 -25.17 25.78 9.41
N ASN A 148 -25.72 26.18 8.26
CA ASN A 148 -24.96 26.71 7.10
C ASN A 148 -24.08 25.69 6.37
N LEU A 149 -24.51 24.43 6.27
CA LEU A 149 -23.86 23.42 5.44
C LEU A 149 -23.73 23.90 3.98
N ASN A 150 -22.52 23.86 3.41
CA ASN A 150 -22.33 24.07 1.98
C ASN A 150 -22.74 22.80 1.23
N TRP A 151 -24.01 22.77 0.80
CA TRP A 151 -24.60 21.63 0.09
C TRP A 151 -23.88 21.25 -1.20
N SER A 152 -23.24 22.19 -1.90
CA SER A 152 -22.50 21.88 -3.12
C SER A 152 -21.24 21.08 -2.83
N LEU A 153 -20.46 21.46 -1.81
CA LEU A 153 -19.27 20.71 -1.40
C LEU A 153 -19.65 19.39 -0.73
N PHE A 154 -20.72 19.39 0.05
CA PHE A 154 -21.22 18.19 0.70
C PHE A 154 -21.66 17.13 -0.32
N SER A 155 -22.40 17.52 -1.36
CA SER A 155 -22.84 16.61 -2.43
C SER A 155 -21.69 15.95 -3.20
N SER A 156 -20.50 16.56 -3.28
CA SER A 156 -19.33 15.95 -3.91
C SER A 156 -18.53 15.02 -2.99
N TYR A 157 -18.90 14.90 -1.72
CA TYR A 157 -18.11 14.13 -0.76
C TYR A 157 -18.44 12.64 -0.83
N GLU A 158 -17.45 11.83 -1.21
CA GLU A 158 -17.60 10.38 -1.45
C GLU A 158 -17.56 9.54 -0.17
N GLY A 159 -16.97 10.05 0.91
CA GLY A 159 -16.85 9.31 2.18
C GLY A 159 -18.07 9.41 3.09
N PHE A 160 -19.11 10.15 2.70
CA PHE A 160 -20.35 10.18 3.46
C PHE A 160 -21.11 8.87 3.21
N PRO A 161 -21.68 8.25 4.25
CA PRO A 161 -22.49 7.05 4.09
C PRO A 161 -23.85 7.39 3.45
N TRP A 162 -23.84 7.70 2.16
CA TRP A 162 -25.02 8.08 1.39
C TRP A 162 -26.09 7.01 1.47
N SER A 163 -27.31 7.42 1.81
CA SER A 163 -28.51 6.60 1.71
C SER A 163 -29.52 7.23 0.79
N GLU A 164 -30.32 6.41 0.10
CA GLU A 164 -31.42 6.92 -0.71
C GLU A 164 -32.44 7.70 0.14
N THR A 165 -32.62 7.33 1.40
CA THR A 165 -33.49 8.01 2.37
C THR A 165 -33.02 9.43 2.67
N PHE A 166 -31.73 9.62 2.91
CA PHE A 166 -31.14 10.94 3.13
C PHE A 166 -31.27 11.81 1.88
N ILE A 167 -30.94 11.26 0.70
CA ILE A 167 -31.04 12.00 -0.56
C ILE A 167 -32.49 12.43 -0.84
N ARG A 168 -33.45 11.53 -0.61
CA ARG A 168 -34.88 11.83 -0.75
C ARG A 168 -35.34 12.94 0.21
N LYS A 169 -34.86 12.94 1.45
CA LYS A 169 -35.20 13.97 2.45
C LYS A 169 -34.63 15.35 2.08
N HIS A 170 -33.45 15.38 1.46
CA HIS A 170 -32.70 16.61 1.15
C HIS A 170 -32.61 16.95 -0.34
N GLU A 171 -33.53 16.43 -1.16
CA GLU A 171 -33.49 16.54 -2.64
C GLU A 171 -33.49 17.98 -3.17
N LYS A 172 -33.97 18.94 -2.37
CA LYS A 172 -34.05 20.36 -2.75
C LYS A 172 -32.76 21.12 -2.45
N GLN A 173 -31.97 20.64 -1.48
CA GLN A 173 -30.74 21.28 -1.05
C GLN A 173 -29.52 20.71 -1.77
N LEU A 174 -29.54 19.40 -2.06
CA LEU A 174 -28.42 18.70 -2.69
C LEU A 174 -28.13 19.20 -4.11
N ASN A 175 -26.84 19.27 -4.44
CA ASN A 175 -26.37 19.58 -5.80
C ASN A 175 -26.33 18.30 -6.63
N TRP A 176 -27.31 18.14 -7.52
CA TRP A 176 -27.48 16.94 -8.35
C TRP A 176 -26.33 16.70 -9.34
N LYS A 177 -25.70 17.76 -9.85
CA LYS A 177 -24.52 17.62 -10.70
C LYS A 177 -23.34 17.03 -9.91
N ALA A 178 -23.09 17.56 -8.72
CA ALA A 178 -22.05 17.04 -7.84
C ALA A 178 -22.35 15.58 -7.41
N LEU A 179 -23.62 15.24 -7.15
CA LEU A 179 -24.02 13.86 -6.85
C LEU A 179 -23.81 12.93 -8.05
N SER A 180 -24.09 13.34 -9.28
CA SER A 180 -23.89 12.51 -10.48
C SER A 180 -22.47 11.96 -10.61
N GLY A 181 -21.47 12.74 -10.21
CA GLY A 181 -20.05 12.35 -10.21
C GLY A 181 -19.58 11.66 -8.93
N ASN A 182 -20.44 11.47 -7.93
CA ASN A 182 -20.05 10.99 -6.62
C ASN A 182 -19.89 9.45 -6.60
N PHE A 183 -18.75 8.96 -6.12
CA PHE A 183 -18.44 7.52 -6.08
C PHE A 183 -18.93 6.81 -4.81
N GLY A 184 -19.38 7.55 -3.79
CA GLY A 184 -19.89 7.02 -2.53
C GLY A 184 -21.39 6.74 -2.52
N ILE A 185 -22.12 7.07 -3.60
CA ILE A 185 -23.56 6.82 -3.69
C ILE A 185 -23.81 5.33 -3.96
N PRO A 186 -24.79 4.69 -3.29
CA PRO A 186 -25.21 3.33 -3.58
C PRO A 186 -26.05 3.29 -4.86
N TRP A 187 -25.41 3.40 -6.01
CA TRP A 187 -26.09 3.45 -7.31
C TRP A 187 -26.89 2.18 -7.62
N SER A 188 -28.13 2.34 -8.05
CA SER A 188 -29.00 1.25 -8.53
C SER A 188 -29.79 1.69 -9.77
N GLU A 189 -30.25 0.73 -10.58
CA GLU A 189 -31.12 1.02 -11.76
C GLU A 189 -32.38 1.79 -11.34
N GLU A 190 -33.02 1.38 -10.24
CA GLU A 190 -34.23 2.00 -9.71
C GLU A 190 -33.98 3.43 -9.23
N PHE A 191 -32.85 3.67 -8.56
CA PHE A 191 -32.48 4.98 -8.06
C PHE A 191 -32.17 5.96 -9.21
N ILE A 192 -31.46 5.50 -10.24
CA ILE A 192 -31.19 6.29 -11.45
C ILE A 192 -32.50 6.65 -12.16
N GLU A 193 -33.42 5.69 -12.31
CA GLU A 193 -34.73 5.93 -12.93
C GLU A 193 -35.56 6.94 -12.13
N THR A 194 -35.62 6.79 -10.81
CA THR A 194 -36.43 7.63 -9.91
C THR A 194 -36.12 9.12 -10.07
N TYR A 195 -34.84 9.45 -10.29
CA TYR A 195 -34.36 10.84 -10.45
C TYR A 195 -33.78 11.12 -11.84
N ARG A 196 -34.22 10.39 -12.86
CA ARG A 196 -33.71 10.44 -14.25
C ARG A 196 -33.53 11.86 -14.80
N SER A 197 -34.48 12.76 -14.51
CA SER A 197 -34.45 14.15 -15.00
C SER A 197 -33.56 15.10 -14.19
N ARG A 198 -33.07 14.68 -13.02
CA ARG A 198 -32.21 15.49 -12.15
C ARG A 198 -30.73 15.18 -12.31
N TRP A 199 -30.39 13.96 -12.74
CA TRP A 199 -29.01 13.57 -12.96
C TRP A 199 -28.38 14.36 -14.10
N ASP A 200 -27.17 14.87 -13.88
CA ASP A 200 -26.27 15.22 -14.96
C ASP A 200 -25.75 13.93 -15.60
N TRP A 201 -26.25 13.62 -16.80
CA TRP A 201 -25.93 12.39 -17.51
C TRP A 201 -24.50 12.36 -18.06
N LYS A 202 -23.82 13.50 -18.19
CA LYS A 202 -22.40 13.53 -18.58
C LYS A 202 -21.55 12.99 -17.44
N ASP A 203 -21.73 13.55 -16.25
CA ASP A 203 -21.01 13.14 -15.05
C ASP A 203 -21.38 11.71 -14.66
N LEU A 204 -22.66 11.32 -14.76
CA LEU A 204 -23.12 9.96 -14.46
C LEU A 204 -22.57 8.91 -15.44
N SER A 205 -22.49 9.24 -16.74
CA SER A 205 -21.92 8.33 -17.76
C SER A 205 -20.42 8.09 -17.53
N TYR A 206 -19.70 9.13 -17.09
CA TYR A 206 -18.28 9.02 -16.73
C TYR A 206 -18.05 8.38 -15.35
N ASN A 207 -19.07 8.30 -14.50
CA ASN A 207 -18.92 7.80 -13.14
C ASN A 207 -18.64 6.28 -13.11
N LYS A 208 -17.48 5.89 -12.58
CA LYS A 208 -17.03 4.50 -12.48
C LYS A 208 -17.73 3.69 -11.36
N ALA A 209 -18.31 4.38 -10.38
CA ALA A 209 -19.04 3.73 -9.29
C ALA A 209 -20.43 3.26 -9.69
N VAL A 210 -20.95 3.75 -10.84
CA VAL A 210 -22.23 3.27 -11.37
C VAL A 210 -22.03 1.87 -11.97
N PRO A 211 -22.75 0.84 -11.48
CA PRO A 211 -22.64 -0.53 -11.97
C PRO A 211 -23.43 -0.70 -13.28
N TRP A 212 -22.97 -0.06 -14.35
CA TRP A 212 -23.62 -0.13 -15.65
C TRP A 212 -23.67 -1.57 -16.17
N THR A 213 -24.88 -2.08 -16.30
CA THR A 213 -25.16 -3.37 -16.97
C THR A 213 -25.65 -3.13 -18.39
N ILE A 214 -25.62 -4.17 -19.24
CA ILE A 214 -26.18 -4.09 -20.60
C ILE A 214 -27.63 -3.61 -20.56
N LYS A 215 -28.47 -4.22 -19.71
CA LYS A 215 -29.87 -3.84 -19.52
C LYS A 215 -30.05 -2.36 -19.14
N MET A 216 -29.21 -1.83 -18.25
CA MET A 216 -29.25 -0.41 -17.88
C MET A 216 -28.88 0.48 -19.06
N LEU A 217 -27.81 0.15 -19.77
CA LEU A 217 -27.35 0.91 -20.94
C LEU A 217 -28.38 0.89 -22.08
N GLU A 218 -29.10 -0.21 -22.27
CA GLU A 218 -30.22 -0.27 -23.22
C GLU A 218 -31.35 0.68 -22.81
N LYS A 219 -31.78 0.57 -21.54
CA LYS A 219 -32.89 1.36 -20.99
C LYS A 219 -32.60 2.87 -21.05
N PHE A 220 -31.37 3.27 -20.75
CA PHE A 220 -30.92 4.65 -20.69
C PHE A 220 -30.17 5.11 -21.95
N SER A 221 -30.19 4.34 -23.03
CA SER A 221 -29.33 4.54 -24.21
C SER A 221 -29.38 5.97 -24.80
N GLN A 222 -30.54 6.63 -24.70
CA GLN A 222 -30.75 8.00 -25.19
C GLN A 222 -30.19 9.08 -24.27
N ASP A 223 -30.04 8.79 -22.97
CA ASP A 223 -29.50 9.73 -22.00
C ASP A 223 -27.99 9.55 -21.81
N ILE A 224 -27.46 8.35 -22.07
CA ILE A 224 -26.03 8.05 -21.96
C ILE A 224 -25.21 8.95 -22.89
N HIS A 225 -24.25 9.64 -22.30
CA HIS A 225 -23.27 10.40 -23.04
C HIS A 225 -22.13 9.48 -23.49
N TRP A 226 -22.35 8.75 -24.59
CA TRP A 226 -21.47 7.67 -25.07
C TRP A 226 -19.99 8.05 -25.20
N ARG A 227 -19.66 9.27 -25.63
CA ARG A 227 -18.26 9.73 -25.69
C ARG A 227 -17.58 9.75 -24.32
N LEU A 228 -18.28 10.21 -23.28
CA LEU A 228 -17.75 10.25 -21.92
C LEU A 228 -17.78 8.87 -21.28
N PHE A 229 -18.81 8.08 -21.57
CA PHE A 229 -18.87 6.68 -21.17
C PHE A 229 -17.65 5.89 -21.67
N SER A 230 -17.29 6.07 -22.96
CA SER A 230 -16.13 5.45 -23.60
C SER A 230 -14.78 6.01 -23.14
N ALA A 231 -14.70 7.29 -22.76
CA ALA A 231 -13.46 7.92 -22.30
C ALA A 231 -13.00 7.50 -20.90
N ASN A 232 -13.80 6.71 -20.17
CA ASN A 232 -13.43 6.28 -18.83
C ASN A 232 -12.34 5.18 -18.88
N SER A 233 -11.09 5.57 -18.62
CA SER A 233 -9.91 4.70 -18.58
C SER A 233 -9.80 3.83 -17.32
N TYR A 234 -10.58 4.12 -16.28
CA TYR A 234 -10.57 3.40 -15.01
C TYR A 234 -11.70 2.37 -14.88
N ARG A 235 -12.59 2.27 -15.89
CA ARG A 235 -13.63 1.25 -15.97
C ARG A 235 -13.00 -0.07 -16.39
N HIS A 236 -13.38 -1.17 -15.74
CA HIS A 236 -13.13 -2.50 -16.28
C HIS A 236 -14.16 -2.78 -17.39
N TRP A 237 -13.68 -2.94 -18.63
CA TRP A 237 -14.54 -3.19 -19.78
C TRP A 237 -14.82 -4.68 -19.94
N ASP A 238 -16.09 -5.03 -19.90
CA ASP A 238 -16.58 -6.37 -20.19
C ASP A 238 -16.69 -6.59 -21.72
N VAL A 239 -16.20 -7.74 -22.19
CA VAL A 239 -16.16 -8.08 -23.63
C VAL A 239 -17.57 -8.18 -24.22
N GLU A 240 -18.54 -8.73 -23.47
CA GLU A 240 -19.93 -8.85 -23.94
C GLU A 240 -20.54 -7.46 -24.15
N LEU A 241 -20.35 -6.53 -23.20
CA LEU A 241 -20.79 -5.14 -23.30
C LEU A 241 -20.15 -4.43 -24.49
N LEU A 242 -18.82 -4.55 -24.67
CA LEU A 242 -18.12 -3.95 -25.80
C LEU A 242 -18.69 -4.42 -27.13
N ILE A 243 -18.92 -5.73 -27.28
CA ILE A 243 -19.49 -6.32 -28.49
C ILE A 243 -20.94 -5.85 -28.69
N TYR A 244 -21.74 -5.80 -27.62
CA TYR A 244 -23.14 -5.42 -27.66
C TYR A 244 -23.33 -3.96 -28.12
N PHE A 245 -22.55 -3.05 -27.54
CA PHE A 245 -22.64 -1.60 -27.80
C PHE A 245 -21.58 -1.07 -28.77
N LYS A 246 -20.90 -1.94 -29.52
CA LYS A 246 -19.78 -1.55 -30.41
C LYS A 246 -20.09 -0.37 -31.33
N LYS A 247 -21.35 -0.19 -31.74
CA LYS A 247 -21.78 0.90 -32.63
C LYS A 247 -21.98 2.24 -31.92
N GLN A 248 -22.39 2.22 -30.65
CA GLN A 248 -22.63 3.41 -29.84
C GLN A 248 -21.34 3.90 -29.17
N LEU A 249 -20.46 2.96 -28.80
CA LEU A 249 -19.18 3.26 -28.18
C LEU A 249 -18.27 4.07 -29.10
N CYS A 250 -17.56 5.03 -28.53
CA CYS A 250 -16.52 5.80 -29.21
C CYS A 250 -15.20 5.03 -29.12
N TRP A 251 -14.84 4.36 -30.21
CA TRP A 251 -13.57 3.64 -30.32
C TRP A 251 -12.41 4.56 -30.64
N VAL A 252 -12.71 5.65 -31.35
CA VAL A 252 -11.74 6.57 -31.95
C VAL A 252 -12.17 7.98 -31.60
N VAL A 253 -11.24 8.76 -31.04
CA VAL A 253 -11.45 10.14 -30.62
C VAL A 253 -10.25 10.97 -31.08
N PRO A 254 -10.42 11.96 -31.97
CA PRO A 254 -9.29 12.77 -32.41
C PRO A 254 -8.76 13.65 -31.27
N GLN A 255 -7.44 13.78 -31.23
CA GLN A 255 -6.72 14.74 -30.38
C GLN A 255 -6.04 15.78 -31.26
N HIS A 256 -6.37 17.05 -31.03
CA HIS A 256 -5.83 18.18 -31.77
C HIS A 256 -4.87 19.00 -30.90
N ASP A 257 -3.83 19.56 -31.50
CA ASP A 257 -2.99 20.56 -30.83
C ASP A 257 -3.69 21.92 -30.71
N GLU A 258 -3.03 22.88 -30.07
CA GLU A 258 -3.55 24.26 -29.95
C GLU A 258 -3.77 24.96 -31.31
N GLY A 259 -3.08 24.49 -32.36
CA GLY A 259 -3.23 24.95 -33.74
C GLY A 259 -4.41 24.31 -34.49
N GLY A 260 -5.08 23.33 -33.88
CA GLY A 260 -6.18 22.58 -34.48
C GLY A 260 -5.73 21.47 -35.44
N ALA A 261 -4.43 21.14 -35.48
CA ALA A 261 -3.94 20.01 -36.25
C ALA A 261 -4.14 18.71 -35.47
N LEU A 262 -4.62 17.66 -36.14
CA LEU A 262 -4.68 16.33 -35.54
C LEU A 262 -3.26 15.88 -35.20
N VAL A 263 -3.02 15.55 -33.93
CA VAL A 263 -1.73 15.06 -33.45
C VAL A 263 -1.77 13.60 -33.02
N ASP A 264 -2.92 13.10 -32.58
CA ASP A 264 -3.06 11.73 -32.10
C ASP A 264 -4.54 11.27 -32.12
N VAL A 265 -4.76 10.00 -31.81
CA VAL A 265 -6.06 9.36 -31.72
C VAL A 265 -6.19 8.66 -30.37
N ASP A 266 -7.16 9.09 -29.57
CA ASP A 266 -7.59 8.49 -28.32
C ASP A 266 -8.84 7.62 -28.51
N GLY A 267 -9.41 7.09 -27.43
CA GLY A 267 -10.65 6.32 -27.41
C GLY A 267 -10.47 4.90 -26.87
N LEU A 268 -11.50 4.07 -27.05
CA LEU A 268 -11.46 2.70 -26.54
C LEU A 268 -10.41 1.83 -27.20
N ILE A 269 -10.02 2.12 -28.45
CA ILE A 269 -8.99 1.32 -29.13
C ILE A 269 -7.67 1.30 -28.36
N ILE A 270 -7.33 2.43 -27.71
CA ILE A 270 -6.14 2.60 -26.89
C ILE A 270 -6.43 2.63 -25.39
N ASN A 271 -7.56 2.09 -24.92
CA ASN A 271 -7.83 2.01 -23.48
C ASN A 271 -6.99 0.89 -22.83
N PRO A 272 -6.18 1.18 -21.78
CA PRO A 272 -5.27 0.20 -21.17
C PRO A 272 -5.98 -0.92 -20.41
N SER A 273 -7.26 -0.76 -20.07
CA SER A 273 -8.06 -1.79 -19.39
C SER A 273 -8.69 -2.81 -20.35
N ILE A 274 -8.57 -2.61 -21.67
CA ILE A 274 -9.07 -3.54 -22.68
C ILE A 274 -7.94 -4.46 -23.12
N GLN A 275 -8.15 -5.77 -22.95
CA GLN A 275 -7.29 -6.80 -23.50
C GLN A 275 -7.87 -7.29 -24.83
N TRP A 276 -7.07 -7.23 -25.90
CA TRP A 276 -7.52 -7.66 -27.21
C TRP A 276 -7.44 -9.18 -27.37
N THR A 277 -8.58 -9.79 -27.69
CA THR A 277 -8.72 -11.21 -28.02
C THR A 277 -9.18 -11.37 -29.48
N PRO A 278 -8.99 -12.56 -30.09
CA PRO A 278 -9.54 -12.86 -31.41
C PRO A 278 -11.04 -12.55 -31.55
N GLU A 279 -11.84 -12.90 -30.54
CA GLU A 279 -13.29 -12.73 -30.54
C GLU A 279 -13.67 -11.25 -30.52
N LEU A 280 -13.06 -10.46 -29.62
CA LEU A 280 -13.34 -9.03 -29.51
C LEU A 280 -12.93 -8.28 -30.78
N PHE A 281 -11.75 -8.61 -31.32
CA PHE A 281 -11.26 -8.03 -32.56
C PHE A 281 -12.21 -8.33 -33.72
N GLN A 282 -12.54 -9.60 -33.96
CA GLN A 282 -13.45 -9.99 -35.05
C GLN A 282 -14.82 -9.34 -34.91
N ALA A 283 -15.31 -9.17 -33.68
CA ALA A 283 -16.59 -8.54 -33.45
C ALA A 283 -16.56 -7.01 -33.72
N CYS A 284 -15.46 -6.32 -33.43
CA CYS A 284 -15.41 -4.86 -33.41
C CYS A 284 -14.64 -4.23 -34.59
N CYS A 285 -13.78 -4.98 -35.28
CA CYS A 285 -12.84 -4.44 -36.27
C CYS A 285 -13.53 -3.63 -37.37
N ASP A 286 -14.63 -4.11 -37.94
CA ASP A 286 -15.39 -3.40 -38.96
C ASP A 286 -15.97 -2.08 -38.42
N THR A 287 -16.43 -2.07 -37.18
CA THR A 287 -17.04 -0.86 -36.58
C THR A 287 -15.97 0.19 -36.28
N ILE A 288 -14.82 -0.25 -35.78
CA ILE A 288 -13.65 0.60 -35.55
C ILE A 288 -13.15 1.17 -36.87
N HIS A 289 -13.04 0.33 -37.91
CA HIS A 289 -12.65 0.77 -39.24
C HIS A 289 -13.57 1.87 -39.79
N ILE A 290 -14.89 1.71 -39.65
CA ILE A 290 -15.86 2.73 -40.07
C ILE A 290 -15.65 4.05 -39.30
N GLN A 291 -15.39 4.01 -37.99
CA GLN A 291 -15.12 5.23 -37.22
C GLN A 291 -13.82 5.92 -37.66
N PHE A 292 -12.77 5.16 -37.96
CA PHE A 292 -11.52 5.69 -38.51
C PHE A 292 -11.71 6.31 -39.89
N GLN A 293 -12.44 5.66 -40.79
CA GLN A 293 -12.71 6.21 -42.13
C GLN A 293 -13.45 7.54 -42.04
N LYS A 294 -14.45 7.62 -41.15
CA LYS A 294 -15.15 8.88 -40.88
C LYS A 294 -14.20 9.94 -40.33
N LEU A 295 -13.31 9.59 -39.40
CA LEU A 295 -12.31 10.53 -38.89
C LEU A 295 -11.41 11.05 -40.02
N ILE A 296 -10.92 10.17 -40.89
CA ILE A 296 -10.08 10.55 -42.04
C ILE A 296 -10.82 11.52 -42.96
N GLU A 297 -12.11 11.27 -43.24
CA GLU A 297 -12.96 12.16 -44.03
C GLU A 297 -13.12 13.53 -43.35
N ASP A 298 -13.48 13.55 -42.07
CA ASP A 298 -13.71 14.78 -41.29
C ASP A 298 -12.42 15.65 -41.22
N GLU A 299 -11.24 15.04 -41.04
CA GLU A 299 -9.95 15.74 -40.95
C GLU A 299 -9.41 16.19 -42.31
N ARG A 300 -9.72 15.44 -43.38
CA ARG A 300 -9.35 15.83 -44.75
C ARG A 300 -10.02 17.15 -45.15
N ASP A 301 -11.24 17.38 -44.69
CA ASP A 301 -12.00 18.59 -44.95
C ASP A 301 -11.54 19.79 -44.09
N ALA A 302 -10.84 19.53 -42.97
CA ALA A 302 -10.40 20.56 -42.00
C ALA A 302 -9.02 21.19 -42.30
N ALA A 303 -8.30 20.71 -43.31
CA ALA A 303 -6.85 20.84 -43.48
C ALA A 303 -6.18 22.18 -43.08
N ASN A 304 -5.33 22.09 -42.04
CA ASN A 304 -4.01 22.71 -41.96
C ASN A 304 -3.01 21.74 -41.27
N GLY A 305 -2.74 20.61 -41.91
CA GLY A 305 -1.42 19.96 -41.90
C GLY A 305 -1.07 18.93 -40.79
N TYR A 306 -0.50 17.82 -41.26
CA TYR A 306 0.54 16.97 -40.62
C TYR A 306 0.25 15.62 -39.95
N VAL A 307 -0.91 14.97 -40.16
CA VAL A 307 -0.98 13.50 -39.98
C VAL A 307 -1.69 12.85 -41.16
N VAL A 308 -0.93 12.10 -41.96
CA VAL A 308 -1.50 11.17 -42.94
C VAL A 308 -1.87 9.92 -42.17
N LEU A 309 -3.09 9.85 -41.64
CA LEU A 309 -3.67 8.57 -41.26
C LEU A 309 -3.81 7.75 -42.55
N GLN A 310 -2.86 6.86 -42.85
CA GLN A 310 -3.01 5.95 -43.98
C GLN A 310 -4.09 4.92 -43.64
N GLU A 311 -4.93 4.57 -44.62
CA GLU A 311 -6.09 3.67 -44.46
C GLU A 311 -5.76 2.32 -43.78
N TYR A 312 -4.49 1.92 -43.78
CA TYR A 312 -4.02 0.61 -43.33
C TYR A 312 -3.21 0.64 -42.04
N GLU A 313 -2.87 1.81 -41.50
CA GLU A 313 -1.87 1.92 -40.42
C GLU A 313 -2.47 2.08 -39.02
N TYR A 314 -3.79 2.11 -38.86
CA TYR A 314 -4.37 2.41 -37.54
C TYR A 314 -4.22 1.27 -36.52
N TRP A 315 -4.28 0.00 -36.97
CA TRP A 315 -3.98 -1.15 -36.09
C TRP A 315 -2.49 -1.20 -35.72
N THR A 316 -1.60 -0.78 -36.63
CA THR A 316 -0.15 -0.80 -36.40
C THR A 316 0.30 0.37 -35.52
N VAL A 317 -0.24 1.56 -35.74
CA VAL A 317 0.25 2.80 -35.11
C VAL A 317 -0.33 3.02 -33.72
N HIS A 318 -1.58 2.63 -33.47
CA HIS A 318 -2.26 3.01 -32.24
C HIS A 318 -2.42 1.89 -31.22
N LEU A 319 -2.21 0.63 -31.60
CA LEU A 319 -2.33 -0.47 -30.65
C LEU A 319 -1.01 -0.80 -29.98
N ASP A 320 -0.95 -0.41 -28.72
CA ASP A 320 0.05 -0.81 -27.76
C ASP A 320 0.11 -2.35 -27.65
N CYS A 321 1.23 -2.91 -28.10
CA CYS A 321 1.48 -4.35 -28.19
C CYS A 321 1.51 -5.04 -26.82
N ILE A 322 1.64 -4.30 -25.71
CA ILE A 322 1.52 -4.80 -24.33
C ILE A 322 0.19 -5.52 -24.11
N ARG A 323 -0.83 -5.15 -24.90
CA ARG A 323 -2.23 -5.58 -24.71
C ARG A 323 -2.60 -6.81 -25.54
N PHE A 324 -1.66 -7.30 -26.34
CA PHE A 324 -1.89 -8.48 -27.15
C PHE A 324 -1.74 -9.73 -26.29
N ASN A 325 -2.75 -10.59 -26.31
CA ASN A 325 -2.59 -11.95 -25.82
C ASN A 325 -1.97 -12.85 -26.92
N PRO A 326 -1.46 -14.05 -26.58
CA PRO A 326 -0.83 -14.93 -27.55
C PRO A 326 -1.74 -15.33 -28.73
N ASP A 327 -3.02 -15.61 -28.46
CA ASP A 327 -3.99 -16.02 -29.49
C ASP A 327 -4.30 -14.88 -30.46
N PHE A 328 -4.39 -13.65 -29.95
CA PHE A 328 -4.59 -12.46 -30.75
C PHE A 328 -3.36 -12.15 -31.60
N THR A 329 -2.15 -12.27 -31.02
CA THR A 329 -0.89 -12.13 -31.75
C THR A 329 -0.83 -13.12 -32.93
N LYS A 330 -1.20 -14.38 -32.68
CA LYS A 330 -1.29 -15.43 -33.70
C LYS A 330 -2.32 -15.09 -34.79
N LEU A 331 -3.48 -14.58 -34.40
CA LEU A 331 -4.50 -14.12 -35.37
C LEU A 331 -3.94 -13.03 -36.28
N LEU A 332 -3.29 -12.00 -35.71
CA LEU A 332 -2.74 -10.88 -36.47
C LEU A 332 -1.65 -11.35 -37.47
N ILE A 333 -0.74 -12.22 -37.05
CA ILE A 333 0.29 -12.81 -37.93
C ILE A 333 -0.34 -13.56 -39.12
N ASN A 334 -1.39 -14.34 -38.86
CA ASN A 334 -2.11 -15.06 -39.90
C ASN A 334 -2.84 -14.09 -40.85
N LEU A 335 -3.37 -12.98 -40.33
CA LEU A 335 -4.00 -11.94 -41.14
C LEU A 335 -2.99 -11.19 -42.00
N GLU A 336 -1.83 -10.82 -41.46
CA GLU A 336 -0.74 -10.23 -42.25
C GLU A 336 -0.34 -11.15 -43.42
N SER A 337 -0.15 -12.44 -43.12
CA SER A 337 0.27 -13.45 -44.09
C SER A 337 -0.77 -13.70 -45.19
N SER A 338 -2.06 -13.64 -44.85
CA SER A 338 -3.15 -13.93 -45.80
C SER A 338 -3.60 -12.72 -46.62
N THR A 339 -3.44 -11.51 -46.09
CA THR A 339 -3.94 -10.29 -46.74
C THR A 339 -2.84 -9.40 -47.32
N ASN A 340 -1.57 -9.69 -47.02
CA ASN A 340 -0.42 -8.86 -47.36
C ASN A 340 -0.57 -7.40 -46.87
N LYS A 341 -1.27 -7.21 -45.74
CA LYS A 341 -1.41 -5.94 -45.02
C LYS A 341 -0.57 -6.00 -43.74
N HIS A 342 -0.10 -4.85 -43.29
CA HIS A 342 0.57 -4.72 -42.00
C HIS A 342 -0.48 -4.53 -40.90
N TYR A 343 -0.49 -5.41 -39.90
CA TYR A 343 -1.33 -5.34 -38.71
C TYR A 343 -0.51 -5.21 -37.43
N ILE A 344 0.78 -5.55 -37.47
CA ILE A 344 1.70 -5.48 -36.35
C ILE A 344 2.79 -4.45 -36.67
N ASP A 345 2.94 -3.45 -35.80
CA ASP A 345 4.15 -2.64 -35.78
C ASP A 345 5.26 -3.45 -35.09
N TRP A 346 6.14 -4.04 -35.90
CA TRP A 346 7.22 -4.88 -35.41
C TRP A 346 8.30 -4.12 -34.63
N GLN A 347 8.41 -2.80 -34.77
CA GLN A 347 9.31 -1.99 -33.94
C GLN A 347 8.72 -1.83 -32.54
N GLN A 348 7.44 -1.44 -32.45
CA GLN A 348 6.75 -1.31 -31.18
C GLN A 348 6.61 -2.67 -30.48
N PHE A 349 6.30 -3.72 -31.23
CA PHE A 349 6.24 -5.09 -30.73
C PHE A 349 7.56 -5.52 -30.09
N ALA A 350 8.69 -5.21 -30.73
CA ALA A 350 10.02 -5.50 -30.18
C ALA A 350 10.23 -4.82 -28.82
N LEU A 351 9.84 -3.54 -28.69
CA LEU A 351 10.04 -2.74 -27.49
C LEU A 351 9.14 -3.15 -26.33
N GLU A 352 7.88 -3.51 -26.63
CA GLU A 352 6.82 -3.49 -25.62
C GLU A 352 6.14 -4.83 -25.36
N PHE A 353 6.18 -5.80 -26.29
CA PHE A 353 5.49 -7.07 -26.09
C PHE A 353 6.04 -7.80 -24.86
N ASN A 354 5.17 -8.14 -23.91
CA ASN A 354 5.56 -8.65 -22.59
C ASN A 354 5.17 -10.12 -22.35
N GLN A 355 4.58 -10.80 -23.34
CA GLN A 355 4.12 -12.19 -23.23
C GLN A 355 4.92 -13.18 -24.10
N TRP A 356 6.19 -12.88 -24.37
CA TRP A 356 7.09 -13.73 -25.18
C TRP A 356 7.08 -15.20 -24.75
N ASN A 357 7.14 -15.46 -23.44
CA ASN A 357 7.15 -16.82 -22.87
C ASN A 357 5.83 -17.61 -23.04
N LYS A 358 4.76 -16.96 -23.50
CA LYS A 358 3.45 -17.59 -23.72
C LYS A 358 3.17 -17.86 -25.20
N LEU A 359 4.09 -17.52 -26.11
CA LEU A 359 3.94 -17.80 -27.53
C LEU A 359 4.26 -19.27 -27.83
N ASP A 360 3.50 -19.87 -28.74
CA ASP A 360 3.86 -21.16 -29.36
C ASP A 360 5.20 -21.01 -30.11
N ALA A 361 5.99 -22.08 -30.20
CA ALA A 361 7.33 -22.05 -30.82
C ALA A 361 7.33 -21.45 -32.24
N ASP A 362 6.41 -21.90 -33.11
CA ASP A 362 6.32 -21.40 -34.50
C ASP A 362 6.01 -19.89 -34.56
N ILE A 363 5.20 -19.39 -33.62
CA ILE A 363 4.83 -17.98 -33.53
C ILE A 363 5.98 -17.16 -32.94
N PHE A 364 6.63 -17.68 -31.90
CA PHE A 364 7.82 -17.07 -31.31
C PHE A 364 8.91 -16.86 -32.37
N ASP A 365 9.23 -17.90 -33.14
CA ASP A 365 10.26 -17.85 -34.18
C ASP A 365 9.87 -16.89 -35.31
N HIS A 366 8.58 -16.87 -35.69
CA HIS A 366 8.08 -15.88 -36.64
C HIS A 366 8.28 -14.45 -36.13
N CYS A 367 7.86 -14.16 -34.90
CA CYS A 367 8.03 -12.84 -34.29
C CYS A 367 9.51 -12.44 -34.22
N LEU A 368 10.37 -13.35 -33.75
CA LEU A 368 11.80 -13.11 -33.62
C LEU A 368 12.45 -12.78 -34.98
N SER A 369 11.99 -13.41 -36.06
CA SER A 369 12.49 -13.14 -37.43
C SER A 369 12.08 -11.77 -37.98
N ARG A 370 11.12 -11.08 -37.35
CA ARG A 370 10.54 -9.81 -37.81
C ARG A 370 11.01 -8.60 -37.01
N VAL A 371 11.44 -8.80 -35.77
CA VAL A 371 11.85 -7.72 -34.86
C VAL A 371 13.31 -7.32 -35.09
N ASP A 372 13.61 -6.03 -34.87
CA ASP A 372 14.98 -5.54 -34.81
C ASP A 372 15.60 -5.90 -33.44
N LEU A 373 16.69 -6.68 -33.45
CA LEU A 373 17.38 -7.11 -32.23
C LEU A 373 17.94 -5.93 -31.40
N ASN A 374 18.31 -4.81 -32.02
CA ASN A 374 18.77 -3.62 -31.32
C ASN A 374 17.63 -2.89 -30.60
N LEU A 375 16.39 -2.99 -31.09
CA LEU A 375 15.21 -2.47 -30.39
C LEU A 375 14.77 -3.44 -29.30
N LEU A 376 14.73 -4.74 -29.62
CA LEU A 376 14.40 -5.81 -28.68
C LEU A 376 15.31 -5.77 -27.45
N ALA A 377 16.57 -5.35 -27.59
CA ALA A 377 17.52 -5.11 -26.50
C ALA A 377 16.97 -4.21 -25.36
N SER A 378 15.96 -3.39 -25.62
CA SER A 378 15.29 -2.57 -24.60
C SER A 378 14.20 -3.32 -23.83
N ASN A 379 13.72 -4.44 -24.36
CA ASN A 379 12.60 -5.19 -23.81
C ASN A 379 13.07 -6.08 -22.65
N GLU A 380 12.59 -5.76 -21.44
CA GLU A 380 12.93 -6.48 -20.21
C GLU A 380 12.14 -7.80 -20.04
N PHE A 381 11.09 -8.01 -20.84
CA PHE A 381 10.26 -9.22 -20.78
C PHE A 381 10.69 -10.31 -21.77
N PHE A 382 11.56 -9.98 -22.73
CA PHE A 382 12.14 -10.98 -23.61
C PHE A 382 13.03 -11.95 -22.81
N PRO A 383 12.96 -13.27 -23.03
CA PRO A 383 13.68 -14.27 -22.24
C PRO A 383 15.18 -14.34 -22.59
N TRP A 384 15.90 -13.23 -22.41
CA TRP A 384 17.31 -13.08 -22.78
C TRP A 384 18.21 -14.21 -22.27
N GLN A 385 17.94 -14.73 -21.06
CA GLN A 385 18.71 -15.83 -20.47
C GLN A 385 18.71 -17.11 -21.31
N SER A 386 17.61 -17.42 -21.99
CA SER A 386 17.50 -18.58 -22.86
C SER A 386 18.09 -18.34 -24.26
N TYR A 387 18.33 -17.07 -24.62
CA TYR A 387 18.71 -16.65 -25.96
C TYR A 387 20.00 -15.79 -25.97
N THR A 388 20.92 -16.06 -25.05
CA THR A 388 22.21 -15.33 -24.96
C THR A 388 23.08 -15.45 -26.21
N HIS A 389 22.83 -16.44 -27.08
CA HIS A 389 23.52 -16.54 -28.37
C HIS A 389 23.20 -15.37 -29.32
N LEU A 390 22.01 -14.77 -29.21
CA LEU A 390 21.59 -13.62 -30.01
C LEU A 390 22.38 -12.34 -29.66
N LEU A 391 23.04 -12.29 -28.50
CA LEU A 391 23.86 -11.14 -28.11
C LEU A 391 24.98 -10.87 -29.12
N ALA A 392 25.46 -11.90 -29.82
CA ALA A 392 26.48 -11.76 -30.86
C ALA A 392 25.97 -11.03 -32.13
N GLU A 393 24.66 -10.93 -32.32
CA GLU A 393 24.02 -10.28 -33.47
C GLU A 393 23.64 -8.82 -33.18
N ILE A 394 23.74 -8.38 -31.91
CA ILE A 394 23.45 -7.01 -31.51
C ILE A 394 24.60 -6.08 -31.90
N THR A 395 24.24 -4.97 -32.54
CA THR A 395 25.20 -4.01 -33.09
C THR A 395 25.58 -2.93 -32.09
N SER A 396 26.79 -2.39 -32.25
CA SER A 396 27.27 -1.21 -31.51
C SER A 396 27.00 0.11 -32.24
N GLU A 397 26.27 0.07 -33.35
CA GLU A 397 25.89 1.29 -34.07
C GLU A 397 24.74 1.98 -33.34
N SER A 398 24.90 3.27 -33.07
CA SER A 398 23.84 4.09 -32.49
C SER A 398 22.77 4.36 -33.55
N ASP A 399 21.51 4.24 -33.15
CA ASP A 399 20.40 4.66 -34.00
C ASP A 399 20.13 6.17 -33.90
N HIS A 400 19.01 6.61 -34.49
CA HIS A 400 18.57 8.02 -34.50
C HIS A 400 18.34 8.61 -33.09
N THR A 401 18.18 7.78 -32.06
CA THR A 401 18.05 8.21 -30.65
C THR A 401 19.41 8.40 -29.97
N GLY A 402 20.50 8.02 -30.64
CA GLY A 402 21.87 8.11 -30.11
C GLY A 402 22.28 6.90 -29.25
N PHE A 403 21.42 5.88 -29.13
CA PHE A 403 21.71 4.65 -28.38
C PHE A 403 21.95 3.47 -29.31
N SER A 404 22.93 2.64 -28.99
CA SER A 404 23.15 1.33 -29.62
C SER A 404 22.36 0.22 -28.92
N GLY A 405 22.26 -0.95 -29.54
CA GLY A 405 21.65 -2.12 -28.90
C GLY A 405 22.38 -2.53 -27.61
N TRP A 406 23.71 -2.37 -27.56
CA TRP A 406 24.50 -2.63 -26.36
C TRP A 406 24.27 -1.60 -25.25
N ASP A 407 23.98 -0.33 -25.59
CA ASP A 407 23.60 0.68 -24.58
C ASP A 407 22.28 0.29 -23.90
N ARG A 408 21.31 -0.18 -24.69
CA ARG A 408 20.00 -0.65 -24.20
C ARG A 408 20.14 -1.86 -23.30
N LEU A 409 20.89 -2.88 -23.74
CA LEU A 409 21.18 -4.06 -22.93
C LEU A 409 21.89 -3.70 -21.63
N SER A 410 22.78 -2.70 -21.66
CA SER A 410 23.53 -2.30 -20.47
C SER A 410 22.60 -1.87 -19.33
N TYR A 411 21.46 -1.26 -19.64
CA TYR A 411 20.46 -0.85 -18.65
C TYR A 411 19.27 -1.84 -18.50
N ASN A 412 19.19 -2.87 -19.35
CA ASN A 412 18.10 -3.83 -19.38
C ASN A 412 18.09 -4.72 -18.12
N LYS A 413 16.93 -4.80 -17.45
CA LYS A 413 16.76 -5.58 -16.21
C LYS A 413 16.26 -7.01 -16.43
N GLY A 414 15.82 -7.34 -17.64
CA GLY A 414 15.43 -8.69 -18.04
C GLY A 414 16.62 -9.61 -18.31
N LEU A 415 17.79 -9.05 -18.65
CA LEU A 415 19.03 -9.80 -18.78
C LEU A 415 19.74 -9.87 -17.42
N MET A 416 19.87 -11.08 -16.86
CA MET A 416 20.72 -11.30 -15.69
C MET A 416 22.19 -11.29 -16.13
N ILE A 417 22.96 -10.35 -15.57
CA ILE A 417 24.38 -10.16 -15.88
C ILE A 417 25.21 -11.20 -15.12
N THR A 418 26.09 -11.92 -15.83
CA THR A 418 27.02 -12.90 -15.26
C THR A 418 28.45 -12.63 -15.72
N SER A 419 29.44 -13.16 -15.01
CA SER A 419 30.86 -13.00 -15.37
C SER A 419 31.15 -13.50 -16.78
N GLU A 420 30.55 -14.64 -17.16
CA GLU A 420 30.71 -15.24 -18.48
C GLU A 420 30.21 -14.30 -19.60
N ILE A 421 29.03 -13.69 -19.43
CA ILE A 421 28.46 -12.77 -20.40
C ILE A 421 29.30 -11.49 -20.51
N LEU A 422 29.78 -10.96 -19.38
CA LEU A 422 30.65 -9.78 -19.36
C LEU A 422 31.99 -10.04 -20.05
N GLU A 423 32.63 -11.18 -19.77
CA GLU A 423 33.91 -11.55 -20.38
C GLU A 423 33.78 -11.74 -21.89
N ARG A 424 32.78 -12.50 -22.32
CA ARG A 424 32.55 -12.84 -23.73
C ARG A 424 32.30 -11.62 -24.61
N HIS A 425 31.67 -10.57 -24.06
CA HIS A 425 31.29 -9.36 -24.81
C HIS A 425 31.90 -8.07 -24.23
N SER A 426 33.03 -8.17 -23.53
CA SER A 426 33.66 -7.09 -22.76
C SER A 426 33.89 -5.77 -23.51
N THR A 427 34.09 -5.83 -24.83
CA THR A 427 34.34 -4.65 -25.69
C THR A 427 33.09 -3.89 -26.09
N HIS A 428 31.90 -4.49 -25.94
CA HIS A 428 30.65 -3.92 -26.45
C HIS A 428 29.84 -3.21 -25.35
N TRP A 429 30.00 -3.62 -24.08
CA TRP A 429 29.25 -3.05 -22.96
C TRP A 429 29.51 -1.55 -22.79
N ASN A 430 28.42 -0.80 -22.61
CA ASN A 430 28.51 0.55 -22.07
C ASN A 430 28.61 0.45 -20.54
N TRP A 431 29.84 0.35 -20.06
CA TRP A 431 30.14 0.16 -18.64
C TRP A 431 29.53 1.24 -17.73
N LYS A 432 29.37 2.47 -18.22
CA LYS A 432 28.72 3.55 -17.47
C LYS A 432 27.23 3.30 -17.29
N LEU A 433 26.50 2.90 -18.34
CA LEU A 433 25.08 2.56 -18.25
C LEU A 433 24.87 1.28 -17.44
N LEU A 434 25.74 0.29 -17.66
CA LEU A 434 25.72 -0.98 -16.93
C LEU A 434 25.93 -0.79 -15.42
N SER A 435 26.74 0.18 -15.00
CA SER A 435 26.89 0.54 -13.58
C SER A 435 25.57 0.98 -12.90
N TYR A 436 24.57 1.45 -13.66
CA TYR A 436 23.24 1.76 -13.12
C TYR A 436 22.30 0.54 -13.07
N ASN A 437 22.70 -0.61 -13.61
CA ASN A 437 21.83 -1.78 -13.72
C ASN A 437 21.58 -2.42 -12.33
N PRO A 438 20.32 -2.53 -11.89
CA PRO A 438 20.00 -3.01 -10.54
C PRO A 438 20.34 -4.47 -10.29
N ASN A 439 20.58 -5.27 -11.34
CA ASN A 439 20.92 -6.69 -11.24
C ASN A 439 22.41 -6.95 -11.01
N LEU A 440 23.26 -5.91 -10.96
CA LEU A 440 24.66 -6.09 -10.60
C LEU A 440 24.79 -6.68 -9.19
N THR A 441 25.75 -7.58 -9.02
CA THR A 441 26.08 -8.17 -7.73
C THR A 441 27.41 -7.63 -7.21
N PRO A 442 27.64 -7.56 -5.89
CA PRO A 442 28.92 -7.13 -5.32
C PRO A 442 30.10 -7.96 -5.83
N THR A 443 29.89 -9.26 -6.07
CA THR A 443 30.91 -10.18 -6.62
C THR A 443 31.34 -9.76 -8.03
N LEU A 444 30.37 -9.45 -8.90
CA LEU A 444 30.67 -8.96 -10.25
C LEU A 444 31.37 -7.61 -10.21
N VAL A 445 30.93 -6.72 -9.31
CA VAL A 445 31.55 -5.40 -9.19
C VAL A 445 33.02 -5.50 -8.78
N LYS A 446 33.36 -6.41 -7.87
CA LYS A 446 34.75 -6.70 -7.50
C LYS A 446 35.55 -7.36 -8.63
N GLN A 447 34.95 -8.30 -9.35
CA GLN A 447 35.65 -9.02 -10.42
C GLN A 447 36.06 -8.09 -11.58
N PHE A 448 35.23 -7.08 -11.88
CA PHE A 448 35.45 -6.13 -12.98
C PHE A 448 35.70 -4.70 -12.49
N GLU A 449 36.33 -4.53 -11.31
CA GLU A 449 36.48 -3.27 -10.60
C GLU A 449 36.98 -2.11 -11.48
N GLN A 450 37.90 -2.39 -12.41
CA GLN A 450 38.48 -1.40 -13.31
C GLN A 450 37.53 -0.82 -14.37
N HIS A 451 36.38 -1.46 -14.60
CA HIS A 451 35.47 -1.07 -15.70
C HIS A 451 34.34 -0.14 -15.25
N TRP A 452 33.95 -0.19 -13.98
CA TRP A 452 32.71 0.46 -13.52
C TRP A 452 32.85 1.97 -13.34
N ASP A 453 31.78 2.69 -13.69
CA ASP A 453 31.63 4.09 -13.30
C ASP A 453 31.32 4.16 -11.80
N GLN A 454 32.28 4.68 -11.04
CA GLN A 454 32.21 4.71 -9.57
C GLN A 454 31.03 5.54 -9.05
N GLU A 455 30.66 6.62 -9.75
CA GLU A 455 29.55 7.47 -9.36
C GLU A 455 28.21 6.75 -9.58
N ALA A 456 28.06 6.05 -10.70
CA ALA A 456 26.88 5.27 -11.04
C ALA A 456 26.67 4.07 -10.09
N ILE A 457 27.74 3.33 -9.76
CA ILE A 457 27.68 2.22 -8.78
C ILE A 457 27.21 2.71 -7.41
N MET A 458 27.62 3.91 -6.98
CA MET A 458 27.18 4.47 -5.70
C MET A 458 25.70 4.90 -5.69
N LYS A 459 25.10 5.13 -6.86
CA LYS A 459 23.65 5.35 -7.01
C LYS A 459 22.87 4.04 -7.06
N ASN A 460 23.54 2.92 -7.30
CA ASN A 460 22.95 1.59 -7.29
C ASN A 460 22.79 1.10 -5.85
N SER A 461 21.59 1.27 -5.29
CA SER A 461 21.32 1.03 -3.87
C SER A 461 21.55 -0.41 -3.41
N SER A 462 21.35 -1.41 -4.29
CA SER A 462 21.53 -2.83 -3.93
C SER A 462 23.00 -3.18 -3.73
N VAL A 463 23.88 -2.69 -4.62
CA VAL A 463 25.32 -2.95 -4.55
C VAL A 463 26.04 -2.03 -3.58
N ALA A 464 25.69 -0.73 -3.57
CA ALA A 464 26.38 0.26 -2.74
C ALA A 464 26.31 -0.10 -1.24
N VAL A 465 25.16 -0.57 -0.75
CA VAL A 465 25.02 -1.01 0.66
C VAL A 465 25.91 -2.20 0.97
N ALA A 466 25.96 -3.20 0.08
CA ALA A 466 26.75 -4.39 0.30
C ALA A 466 28.26 -4.10 0.28
N LEU A 467 28.74 -3.30 -0.67
CA LEU A 467 30.16 -2.90 -0.74
C LEU A 467 30.59 -2.04 0.46
N LEU A 468 29.71 -1.14 0.93
CA LEU A 468 29.96 -0.33 2.13
C LEU A 468 30.08 -1.16 3.41
N ARG A 469 29.33 -2.26 3.52
CA ARG A 469 29.39 -3.19 4.67
C ARG A 469 30.70 -3.98 4.72
N GLU A 470 31.21 -4.39 3.56
CA GLU A 470 32.39 -5.25 3.47
C GLU A 470 33.72 -4.48 3.51
N SER A 471 33.74 -3.21 3.10
CA SER A 471 34.97 -2.39 3.12
C SER A 471 34.67 -0.90 3.34
N PRO A 472 34.29 -0.51 4.58
CA PRO A 472 33.95 0.87 4.90
C PRO A 472 35.10 1.84 4.59
N GLU A 473 36.35 1.46 4.86
CA GLU A 473 37.49 2.38 4.79
C GLU A 473 37.83 2.83 3.37
N HIS A 474 37.77 1.94 2.39
CA HIS A 474 38.10 2.24 0.98
C HIS A 474 37.09 3.23 0.38
N TRP A 475 35.79 2.97 0.57
CA TRP A 475 34.71 3.82 0.04
C TRP A 475 34.52 5.12 0.85
N ASN A 476 34.87 5.12 2.14
CA ASN A 476 34.92 6.33 2.97
C ASN A 476 36.04 7.31 2.57
N ILE A 477 37.10 6.84 1.90
CA ILE A 477 38.17 7.70 1.35
C ILE A 477 37.67 8.37 0.07
N TRP A 478 37.12 7.60 -0.87
CA TRP A 478 36.52 8.13 -2.10
C TRP A 478 35.41 9.16 -1.82
N TRP A 479 34.51 8.88 -0.85
CA TRP A 479 33.47 9.84 -0.46
C TRP A 479 34.06 11.12 0.14
N ARG A 480 35.13 11.01 0.95
CA ARG A 480 35.86 12.15 1.53
C ARG A 480 36.41 13.09 0.46
N GLU A 481 36.90 12.51 -0.63
CA GLU A 481 37.51 13.23 -1.75
C GLU A 481 36.47 13.88 -2.67
N ASN A 482 35.23 13.38 -2.69
CA ASN A 482 34.15 13.85 -3.58
C ASN A 482 33.00 14.61 -2.89
N ARG A 483 33.16 15.03 -1.62
CA ARG A 483 32.12 15.72 -0.79
C ARG A 483 31.53 17.00 -1.40
N ASN A 484 32.26 17.65 -2.31
CA ASN A 484 31.85 18.90 -2.96
C ASN A 484 31.14 18.69 -4.31
N SER A 485 30.94 17.44 -4.73
CA SER A 485 30.07 17.08 -5.85
C SER A 485 28.60 17.39 -5.51
N PRO A 486 27.72 17.70 -6.47
CA PRO A 486 26.27 17.88 -6.24
C PRO A 486 25.60 16.72 -5.49
N PHE A 487 26.26 15.55 -5.42
CA PHE A 487 25.81 14.33 -4.76
C PHE A 487 26.35 14.11 -3.34
N GLY A 488 27.24 14.98 -2.84
CA GLY A 488 27.69 14.98 -1.43
C GLY A 488 26.59 15.39 -0.44
N ASN A 489 25.44 15.85 -0.97
CA ASN A 489 24.34 16.40 -0.21
C ASN A 489 23.03 15.70 -0.62
N LEU A 490 22.84 14.45 -0.18
CA LEU A 490 21.51 13.83 -0.15
C LEU A 490 21.37 13.00 1.11
N ALA A 491 20.22 13.16 1.76
CA ALA A 491 19.80 12.60 3.04
C ALA A 491 19.96 11.07 3.20
N ASN A 492 20.41 10.35 2.18
CA ASN A 492 20.51 8.90 2.16
C ASN A 492 21.73 8.32 2.90
N PHE A 493 22.82 9.04 3.16
CA PHE A 493 23.96 8.42 3.87
C PHE A 493 23.65 8.13 5.34
N GLN A 494 22.87 9.00 5.99
CA GLN A 494 22.31 8.70 7.32
C GLN A 494 21.26 7.59 7.20
N SER A 495 20.32 7.62 6.26
CA SER A 495 19.34 6.52 6.09
C SER A 495 19.99 5.16 5.79
N LEU A 496 21.10 5.12 5.04
CA LEU A 496 21.84 3.89 4.69
C LEU A 496 22.68 3.36 5.86
N LEU A 497 23.17 4.22 6.76
CA LEU A 497 23.77 3.83 8.04
C LEU A 497 22.72 3.47 9.10
N TYR A 498 21.50 4.01 8.98
CA TYR A 498 20.32 3.63 9.79
C TYR A 498 19.58 2.39 9.23
N LEU A 499 20.11 1.71 8.20
CA LEU A 499 19.63 0.40 7.74
C LEU A 499 19.93 -0.77 8.70
N ASP A 500 20.29 -0.49 9.95
CA ASP A 500 20.17 -1.47 11.04
C ASP A 500 18.70 -1.76 11.41
N GLU A 501 17.73 -1.03 10.82
CA GLU A 501 16.29 -1.14 11.15
C GLU A 501 15.37 -1.48 9.96
N GLN A 502 15.89 -1.99 8.84
CA GLN A 502 15.06 -2.61 7.79
C GLN A 502 15.47 -4.07 7.55
N PRO A 503 14.51 -5.01 7.43
CA PRO A 503 14.79 -6.44 7.35
C PRO A 503 15.47 -6.81 6.01
N PRO A 504 16.36 -7.84 5.98
CA PRO A 504 16.86 -8.39 4.73
C PRO A 504 15.72 -9.04 3.93
N VAL A 505 15.66 -8.73 2.63
CA VAL A 505 14.90 -9.48 1.61
C VAL A 505 15.22 -10.97 1.75
N LEU A 506 14.20 -11.82 1.80
CA LEU A 506 14.36 -13.29 1.85
C LEU A 506 15.18 -13.76 0.64
N ALA A 507 16.03 -14.77 0.83
CA ALA A 507 16.82 -15.34 -0.26
C ALA A 507 15.88 -15.95 -1.33
N GLU A 508 16.20 -15.77 -2.62
CA GLU A 508 15.38 -16.24 -3.76
C GLU A 508 14.90 -17.71 -3.69
N PRO A 509 15.69 -18.69 -3.20
CA PRO A 509 15.23 -20.07 -3.11
C PRO A 509 13.99 -20.24 -2.22
N LEU A 510 13.92 -19.46 -1.13
CA LEU A 510 12.80 -19.45 -0.20
C LEU A 510 11.56 -18.78 -0.79
N PHE A 511 11.76 -17.76 -1.63
CA PHE A 511 10.67 -17.11 -2.37
C PHE A 511 9.99 -18.07 -3.34
N HIS A 512 10.77 -18.92 -4.00
CA HIS A 512 10.26 -19.85 -5.00
C HIS A 512 9.50 -21.02 -4.36
N GLU A 513 9.93 -21.49 -3.18
CA GLU A 513 9.17 -22.46 -2.37
C GLU A 513 7.87 -21.86 -1.83
N LEU A 514 7.90 -20.63 -1.29
CA LEU A 514 6.71 -19.93 -0.81
C LEU A 514 5.69 -19.69 -1.92
N ASP A 515 6.15 -19.28 -3.11
CA ASP A 515 5.29 -19.00 -4.24
C ASP A 515 4.62 -20.27 -4.80
N ASN A 516 5.37 -21.38 -4.87
CA ASN A 516 4.84 -22.69 -5.24
C ASN A 516 3.83 -23.26 -4.23
N LEU A 517 4.01 -22.97 -2.94
CA LEU A 517 3.09 -23.41 -1.89
C LEU A 517 1.80 -22.56 -1.88
N LEU A 518 1.92 -21.25 -2.05
CA LEU A 518 0.78 -20.33 -2.22
C LEU A 518 -0.06 -20.71 -3.45
N HIS A 519 0.60 -21.10 -4.55
CA HIS A 519 -0.08 -21.58 -5.75
C HIS A 519 -0.94 -22.82 -5.52
N LYS A 520 -0.61 -23.67 -4.54
CA LYS A 520 -1.39 -24.87 -4.19
C LYS A 520 -2.59 -24.57 -3.28
N LEU A 521 -2.65 -23.38 -2.67
CA LEU A 521 -3.61 -23.03 -1.62
C LEU A 521 -4.61 -21.94 -2.04
N THR A 522 -4.39 -21.27 -3.17
CA THR A 522 -5.28 -20.22 -3.73
C THR A 522 -6.02 -20.71 -4.97
N ASP A 523 -7.35 -20.52 -5.02
CA ASP A 523 -8.14 -20.63 -6.25
C ASP A 523 -7.99 -19.37 -7.13
N LYS A 524 -8.27 -19.47 -8.44
CA LYS A 524 -8.10 -18.38 -9.44
C LYS A 524 -8.77 -17.04 -9.09
N SER A 525 -9.73 -17.01 -8.19
CA SER A 525 -10.46 -15.79 -7.81
C SER A 525 -9.74 -14.87 -6.83
N ASP A 526 -8.56 -15.25 -6.31
CA ASP A 526 -7.84 -14.52 -5.24
C ASP A 526 -6.38 -14.15 -5.62
N GLU A 527 -6.05 -14.08 -6.93
CA GLU A 527 -4.69 -13.75 -7.43
C GLU A 527 -4.17 -12.39 -6.91
N ASN A 528 -5.04 -11.40 -6.73
CA ASN A 528 -4.68 -10.09 -6.20
C ASN A 528 -4.16 -10.16 -4.75
N TYR A 529 -4.75 -11.02 -3.90
CA TYR A 529 -4.32 -11.18 -2.51
C TYR A 529 -2.96 -11.86 -2.40
N ARG A 530 -2.65 -12.78 -3.33
CA ARG A 530 -1.34 -13.44 -3.45
C ARG A 530 -0.26 -12.46 -3.91
N GLU A 531 -0.55 -11.65 -4.92
CA GLU A 531 0.36 -10.60 -5.40
C GLU A 531 0.64 -9.57 -4.30
N ASP A 532 -0.38 -9.13 -3.56
CA ASP A 532 -0.20 -8.21 -2.43
C ASP A 532 0.65 -8.81 -1.30
N PHE A 533 0.47 -10.10 -1.01
CA PHE A 533 1.28 -10.84 -0.02
C PHE A 533 2.75 -10.95 -0.45
N ILE A 534 3.00 -11.34 -1.71
CA ILE A 534 4.34 -11.45 -2.30
C ILE A 534 5.01 -10.08 -2.39
N ASN A 535 4.27 -9.05 -2.78
CA ASN A 535 4.77 -7.68 -2.88
C ASN A 535 5.06 -7.07 -1.50
N ALA A 536 4.26 -7.40 -0.47
CA ALA A 536 4.53 -6.99 0.90
C ALA A 536 5.80 -7.66 1.45
N LEU A 537 6.01 -8.95 1.17
CA LEU A 537 7.26 -9.67 1.50
C LEU A 537 8.46 -9.10 0.77
N ARG A 538 8.34 -8.82 -0.55
CA ARG A 538 9.41 -8.21 -1.38
C ARG A 538 9.82 -6.84 -0.88
N LYS A 539 8.86 -6.04 -0.41
CA LYS A 539 9.08 -4.67 0.10
C LYS A 539 9.49 -4.63 1.58
N GLY A 540 9.59 -5.77 2.26
CA GLY A 540 9.82 -5.83 3.71
C GLY A 540 8.73 -5.14 4.53
N ASN A 541 7.54 -4.94 3.94
CA ASN A 541 6.43 -4.22 4.56
C ASN A 541 5.53 -5.19 5.35
N PHE A 542 6.04 -5.65 6.49
CA PHE A 542 5.36 -6.63 7.33
C PHE A 542 4.07 -6.13 7.96
N SER A 543 3.80 -4.82 7.96
CA SER A 543 2.51 -4.24 8.36
C SER A 543 1.37 -4.55 7.37
N ALA A 544 1.70 -4.69 6.09
CA ALA A 544 0.76 -5.08 5.04
C ALA A 544 0.50 -6.59 5.00
N LEU A 545 1.39 -7.40 5.59
CA LEU A 545 1.21 -8.85 5.74
C LEU A 545 0.20 -9.22 6.84
N ILE A 546 -0.12 -8.27 7.72
CA ILE A 546 -0.89 -8.52 8.93
C ILE A 546 -2.31 -8.99 8.61
N PRO A 547 -3.09 -8.38 7.72
CA PRO A 547 -4.42 -8.89 7.37
C PRO A 547 -4.38 -10.28 6.72
N ALA A 548 -3.34 -10.59 5.94
CA ALA A 548 -3.19 -11.85 5.21
C ALA A 548 -2.75 -13.02 6.10
N ILE A 549 -1.76 -12.82 6.98
CA ILE A 549 -1.30 -13.78 8.00
C ILE A 549 -2.41 -14.06 9.03
N THR A 550 -3.29 -13.08 9.22
CA THR A 550 -4.44 -13.11 10.10
C THR A 550 -5.70 -13.68 9.41
N HIS A 551 -5.62 -14.20 8.18
CA HIS A 551 -6.78 -14.82 7.54
C HIS A 551 -6.77 -16.34 7.80
N ASP A 552 -7.92 -16.91 8.20
CA ASP A 552 -8.04 -18.29 8.73
C ASP A 552 -7.51 -19.39 7.78
N ARG A 553 -7.45 -19.10 6.48
CA ARG A 553 -6.94 -20.00 5.41
C ARG A 553 -5.42 -20.15 5.38
N TYR A 554 -4.64 -19.23 5.96
CA TYR A 554 -3.16 -19.26 5.91
C TYR A 554 -2.50 -19.67 7.23
N LEU A 555 -3.30 -20.08 8.22
CA LEU A 555 -2.84 -20.54 9.53
C LEU A 555 -1.87 -21.75 9.43
N PRO A 556 -2.08 -22.75 8.54
CA PRO A 556 -1.15 -23.87 8.40
C PRO A 556 0.24 -23.47 7.86
N LEU A 557 0.32 -22.40 7.05
CA LEU A 557 1.60 -21.87 6.54
C LEU A 557 2.48 -21.34 7.68
N LEU A 558 1.88 -20.74 8.70
CA LEU A 558 2.63 -20.18 9.83
C LEU A 558 3.24 -21.24 10.74
N GLU A 559 2.63 -22.43 10.80
CA GLU A 559 3.18 -23.57 11.54
C GLU A 559 4.42 -24.15 10.84
N GLU A 560 4.41 -24.20 9.50
CA GLU A 560 5.49 -24.77 8.67
C GLU A 560 6.74 -23.87 8.59
N PHE A 561 6.58 -22.55 8.56
CA PHE A 561 7.70 -21.58 8.49
C PHE A 561 8.17 -21.04 9.84
N SER A 562 7.70 -21.62 10.95
CA SER A 562 8.00 -21.15 12.30
C SER A 562 9.52 -21.08 12.55
N GLU A 563 10.31 -22.11 12.25
CA GLU A 563 11.76 -22.15 12.52
C GLU A 563 12.59 -21.04 11.84
N GLU A 564 12.22 -20.57 10.64
CA GLU A 564 12.95 -19.49 9.94
C GLU A 564 12.49 -18.08 10.35
N LEU A 565 11.19 -17.92 10.66
CA LEU A 565 10.61 -16.69 11.20
C LEU A 565 11.16 -16.38 12.61
N LEU A 566 11.56 -17.42 13.36
CA LEU A 566 12.06 -17.38 14.74
C LEU A 566 13.46 -16.74 14.92
N SER A 567 14.15 -16.35 13.84
CA SER A 567 15.55 -15.90 13.89
C SER A 567 15.79 -14.37 13.98
N ARG A 568 14.75 -13.51 14.13
CA ARG A 568 14.90 -12.05 13.89
C ARG A 568 14.16 -11.11 14.87
N LYS A 569 14.71 -9.90 15.05
CA LYS A 569 14.32 -8.86 16.05
C LYS A 569 12.93 -8.20 15.88
N TRP A 570 12.13 -8.50 14.85
CA TRP A 570 10.81 -7.88 14.61
C TRP A 570 9.65 -8.62 15.29
N MET A 571 9.94 -9.65 16.11
CA MET A 571 8.96 -10.50 16.80
C MET A 571 8.00 -9.74 17.73
N ILE A 572 8.38 -8.60 18.32
CA ILE A 572 7.56 -7.91 19.35
C ILE A 572 6.22 -7.41 18.76
N SER A 573 6.25 -6.69 17.63
CA SER A 573 5.03 -6.16 16.99
C SER A 573 4.11 -7.26 16.44
N LEU A 574 4.69 -8.37 15.97
CA LEU A 574 3.92 -9.52 15.50
C LEU A 574 3.27 -10.27 16.67
N VAL A 575 4.01 -10.49 17.77
CA VAL A 575 3.48 -11.11 18.99
C VAL A 575 2.32 -10.30 19.56
N GLU A 576 2.44 -8.97 19.65
CA GLU A 576 1.36 -8.10 20.14
C GLU A 576 0.08 -8.23 19.30
N GLN A 577 0.23 -8.28 17.97
CA GLN A 577 -0.91 -8.33 17.05
C GLN A 577 -1.54 -9.72 16.95
N LEU A 578 -0.74 -10.79 16.94
CA LEU A 578 -1.22 -12.16 17.03
C LEU A 578 -1.95 -12.40 18.37
N SER A 579 -1.42 -11.87 19.46
CA SER A 579 -2.06 -11.94 20.79
C SER A 579 -3.39 -11.20 20.82
N SER A 580 -3.44 -9.99 20.23
CA SER A 580 -4.67 -9.21 20.10
C SER A 580 -5.72 -9.92 19.23
N LYS A 581 -5.31 -10.58 18.14
CA LYS A 581 -6.22 -11.39 17.32
C LYS A 581 -6.71 -12.63 18.06
N ALA A 582 -5.81 -13.37 18.71
CA ALA A 582 -6.16 -14.55 19.48
C ALA A 582 -7.21 -14.21 20.55
N TYR A 583 -7.03 -13.09 21.24
CA TYR A 583 -8.01 -12.58 22.20
C TYR A 583 -9.36 -12.21 21.57
N ARG A 584 -9.37 -11.59 20.38
CA ARG A 584 -10.62 -11.30 19.63
C ARG A 584 -11.34 -12.59 19.22
N LEU A 585 -10.62 -13.61 18.76
CA LEU A 585 -11.18 -14.93 18.42
C LEU A 585 -11.76 -15.64 19.64
N LEU A 586 -11.07 -15.56 20.79
CA LEU A 586 -11.59 -16.01 22.07
C LEU A 586 -12.94 -15.35 22.39
N LYS A 587 -13.05 -14.02 22.27
CA LYS A 587 -14.32 -13.30 22.49
C LYS A 587 -15.42 -13.67 21.48
N ALA A 588 -15.03 -13.98 20.25
CA ALA A 588 -15.93 -14.45 19.19
C ALA A 588 -16.30 -15.96 19.32
N LYS A 589 -15.85 -16.63 20.40
CA LYS A 589 -16.05 -18.08 20.65
C LYS A 589 -15.39 -19.01 19.62
N ASN A 590 -14.39 -18.52 18.90
CA ASN A 590 -13.59 -19.32 17.96
C ASN A 590 -12.35 -19.87 18.69
N TYR A 591 -12.61 -20.81 19.60
CA TYR A 591 -11.62 -21.26 20.58
C TYR A 591 -10.45 -22.02 19.96
N GLN A 592 -10.71 -22.88 18.97
CA GLN A 592 -9.66 -23.70 18.37
C GLN A 592 -8.60 -22.83 17.67
N GLN A 593 -9.02 -21.83 16.91
CA GLN A 593 -8.10 -20.89 16.26
C GLN A 593 -7.42 -19.96 17.27
N SER A 594 -8.14 -19.55 18.33
CA SER A 594 -7.53 -18.80 19.42
C SER A 594 -6.40 -19.59 20.10
N ILE A 595 -6.59 -20.89 20.35
CA ILE A 595 -5.58 -21.77 20.94
C ILE A 595 -4.37 -21.91 20.01
N THR A 596 -4.59 -22.12 18.70
CA THR A 596 -3.51 -22.21 17.71
C THR A 596 -2.66 -20.94 17.70
N LEU A 597 -3.28 -19.76 17.70
CA LEU A 597 -2.54 -18.50 17.71
C LEU A 597 -1.77 -18.25 19.01
N PHE A 598 -2.36 -18.57 20.18
CA PHE A 598 -1.63 -18.47 21.43
C PHE A 598 -0.48 -19.47 21.51
N LYS A 599 -0.62 -20.67 20.95
CA LYS A 599 0.46 -21.66 20.86
C LYS A 599 1.63 -21.13 20.04
N LEU A 600 1.34 -20.52 18.87
CA LEU A 600 2.35 -19.89 18.02
C LEU A 600 3.07 -18.75 18.75
N VAL A 601 2.32 -17.87 19.42
CA VAL A 601 2.88 -16.78 20.23
C VAL A 601 3.85 -17.31 21.31
N LEU A 602 3.52 -18.42 21.98
CA LEU A 602 4.37 -19.01 23.01
C LEU A 602 5.61 -19.74 22.45
N GLN A 603 5.61 -20.13 21.19
CA GLN A 603 6.76 -20.71 20.49
C GLN A 603 7.76 -19.64 20.02
N MET A 604 7.35 -18.37 19.91
CA MET A 604 8.16 -17.25 19.44
C MET A 604 9.20 -16.73 20.44
N GLU A 605 9.96 -17.62 21.10
CA GLU A 605 10.89 -17.35 22.21
C GLU A 605 11.49 -15.93 22.25
N LEU A 606 10.81 -15.02 22.97
CA LEU A 606 11.33 -13.68 23.21
C LEU A 606 12.46 -13.79 24.24
N GLU A 607 13.69 -13.57 23.79
CA GLU A 607 14.88 -13.46 24.66
C GLU A 607 14.54 -12.58 25.88
N PRO A 608 14.73 -13.07 27.13
CA PRO A 608 14.32 -12.37 28.36
C PRO A 608 14.99 -11.00 28.59
N ARG A 609 15.88 -10.58 27.68
CA ARG A 609 16.68 -9.34 27.77
C ARG A 609 16.09 -8.16 27.01
N GLN A 610 14.94 -8.28 26.35
CA GLN A 610 14.27 -7.13 25.71
C GLN A 610 12.80 -7.00 26.11
N THR A 611 12.55 -6.07 27.03
CA THR A 611 11.36 -5.18 27.10
C THR A 611 10.09 -5.63 26.38
N VAL A 612 9.36 -6.59 26.94
CA VAL A 612 7.90 -6.66 26.76
C VAL A 612 7.28 -6.08 28.02
N ASN A 613 6.69 -4.88 27.91
CA ASN A 613 5.99 -4.24 29.03
C ASN A 613 4.60 -4.86 29.28
N ASP A 614 4.01 -5.53 28.29
CA ASP A 614 2.69 -6.17 28.38
C ASP A 614 2.79 -7.70 28.42
N LEU A 615 2.54 -8.28 29.61
CA LEU A 615 2.50 -9.73 29.82
C LEU A 615 1.08 -10.32 29.72
N SER A 616 0.10 -9.54 29.25
CA SER A 616 -1.27 -10.00 29.03
C SER A 616 -1.40 -11.21 28.07
N PRO A 617 -0.55 -11.41 27.04
CA PRO A 617 -0.63 -12.58 26.18
C PRO A 617 -0.46 -13.91 26.91
N TYR A 618 0.48 -13.99 27.85
CA TYR A 618 0.73 -15.20 28.66
C TYR A 618 -0.45 -15.49 29.60
N CYS A 619 -1.08 -14.46 30.16
CA CYS A 619 -2.31 -14.63 30.94
C CYS A 619 -3.47 -15.15 30.09
N ASN A 620 -3.67 -14.55 28.91
CA ASN A 620 -4.77 -14.89 28.01
C ASN A 620 -4.60 -16.29 27.39
N ALA A 621 -3.35 -16.72 27.17
CA ALA A 621 -3.02 -18.06 26.70
C ALA A 621 -3.45 -19.15 27.70
N LEU A 622 -3.28 -18.93 29.01
CA LEU A 622 -3.79 -19.85 30.03
C LEU A 622 -5.32 -19.77 30.16
N TYR A 623 -5.87 -18.56 30.04
CA TYR A 623 -7.30 -18.31 30.18
C TYR A 623 -8.15 -19.04 29.12
N VAL A 624 -7.67 -19.13 27.87
CA VAL A 624 -8.38 -19.84 26.78
C VAL A 624 -8.43 -21.36 27.00
N LEU A 625 -7.53 -21.94 27.78
CA LEU A 625 -7.49 -23.39 28.01
C LEU A 625 -8.43 -23.86 29.13
N GLN A 626 -8.95 -22.94 29.93
CA GLN A 626 -9.84 -23.28 31.04
C GLN A 626 -11.19 -23.75 30.49
N LYS A 627 -11.60 -24.95 30.90
CA LYS A 627 -12.88 -25.57 30.56
C LYS A 627 -14.05 -24.67 30.93
N ASP A 628 -13.99 -24.00 32.07
CA ASP A 628 -15.08 -23.11 32.52
C ASP A 628 -15.28 -21.89 31.61
N ASN A 629 -14.25 -21.49 30.86
CA ASN A 629 -14.33 -20.34 29.94
C ASN A 629 -14.75 -20.74 28.52
N THR A 630 -14.33 -21.91 28.04
CA THR A 630 -14.51 -22.32 26.63
C THR A 630 -15.46 -23.50 26.43
N GLY A 631 -15.69 -24.31 27.46
CA GLY A 631 -16.44 -25.56 27.38
C GLY A 631 -15.69 -26.71 26.69
N LEU A 632 -14.42 -26.50 26.32
CA LEU A 632 -13.59 -27.53 25.70
C LEU A 632 -13.14 -28.59 26.70
N PRO A 633 -12.90 -29.85 26.28
CA PRO A 633 -12.38 -30.89 27.16
C PRO A 633 -10.96 -30.54 27.64
N VAL A 634 -10.66 -30.88 28.89
CA VAL A 634 -9.34 -30.66 29.50
C VAL A 634 -8.30 -31.48 28.73
N ASN A 635 -7.28 -30.80 28.20
CA ASN A 635 -6.14 -31.43 27.51
C ASN A 635 -4.87 -31.26 28.34
N HIS A 636 -4.48 -32.30 29.07
CA HIS A 636 -3.34 -32.25 29.99
C HIS A 636 -2.01 -31.93 29.29
N GLU A 637 -1.78 -32.46 28.09
CA GLU A 637 -0.53 -32.25 27.34
C GLU A 637 -0.39 -30.80 26.88
N LEU A 638 -1.48 -30.25 26.31
CA LEU A 638 -1.52 -28.86 25.87
C LEU A 638 -1.45 -27.88 27.05
N ASN A 639 -2.16 -28.16 28.14
CA ASN A 639 -2.13 -27.36 29.36
C ASN A 639 -0.71 -27.30 29.93
N ASN A 640 -0.02 -28.45 30.03
CA ASN A 640 1.36 -28.50 30.52
C ASN A 640 2.32 -27.70 29.63
N LEU A 641 2.17 -27.79 28.29
CA LEU A 641 2.98 -27.00 27.35
C LEU A 641 2.84 -25.49 27.59
N PHE A 642 1.60 -25.01 27.76
CA PHE A 642 1.35 -23.59 27.99
C PHE A 642 1.81 -23.14 29.38
N LEU A 643 1.60 -23.97 30.40
CA LEU A 643 2.05 -23.71 31.76
C LEU A 643 3.58 -23.57 31.84
N GLU A 644 4.32 -24.46 31.18
CA GLU A 644 5.79 -24.40 31.10
C GLU A 644 6.30 -23.06 30.54
N LYS A 645 5.66 -22.56 29.48
CA LYS A 645 6.04 -21.29 28.84
C LYS A 645 5.56 -20.06 29.60
N CYS A 646 4.44 -20.13 30.33
CA CYS A 646 3.84 -18.96 31.00
C CYS A 646 4.32 -18.75 32.46
N LEU A 647 4.51 -19.82 33.24
CA LEU A 647 4.87 -19.73 34.67
C LEU A 647 6.13 -18.90 34.97
N PRO A 648 7.21 -18.90 34.15
CA PRO A 648 8.38 -18.06 34.38
C PRO A 648 8.10 -16.55 34.45
N PHE A 649 6.99 -16.09 33.86
CA PHE A 649 6.58 -14.68 33.86
C PHE A 649 5.69 -14.30 35.07
N GLY A 650 5.25 -15.27 35.87
CA GLY A 650 4.40 -15.06 37.04
C GLY A 650 4.92 -14.05 38.07
N PRO A 651 6.24 -13.94 38.36
CA PRO A 651 6.74 -12.94 39.30
C PRO A 651 6.51 -11.49 38.86
N LYS A 652 6.40 -11.24 37.55
CA LYS A 652 6.13 -9.93 36.95
C LYS A 652 4.64 -9.70 36.69
N ASN A 653 3.87 -10.77 36.46
CA ASN A 653 2.42 -10.72 36.30
C ASN A 653 1.74 -11.84 37.11
N PRO A 654 1.42 -11.60 38.40
CA PRO A 654 0.91 -12.62 39.31
C PRO A 654 -0.45 -13.23 38.92
N ALA A 655 -1.20 -12.61 38.00
CA ALA A 655 -2.43 -13.17 37.45
C ALA A 655 -2.18 -14.49 36.68
N ILE A 656 -0.95 -14.74 36.22
CA ILE A 656 -0.54 -16.01 35.60
C ILE A 656 -0.70 -17.16 36.61
N TYR A 657 -0.34 -16.96 37.88
CA TYR A 657 -0.49 -17.98 38.92
C TYR A 657 -1.96 -18.30 39.20
N HIS A 658 -2.84 -17.31 39.10
CA HIS A 658 -4.29 -17.53 39.21
C HIS A 658 -4.80 -18.43 38.09
N ASN A 659 -4.50 -18.09 36.83
CA ASN A 659 -4.95 -18.87 35.70
C ASN A 659 -4.31 -20.28 35.67
N ALA A 660 -3.06 -20.40 36.12
CA ALA A 660 -2.38 -21.68 36.28
C ALA A 660 -3.03 -22.57 37.35
N ALA A 661 -3.40 -22.01 38.50
CA ALA A 661 -4.12 -22.73 39.54
C ALA A 661 -5.46 -23.29 39.03
N CYS A 662 -6.22 -22.52 38.23
CA CYS A 662 -7.45 -23.01 37.62
C CYS A 662 -7.20 -24.21 36.68
N LEU A 663 -6.16 -24.16 35.84
CA LEU A 663 -5.81 -25.29 34.97
C LEU A 663 -5.34 -26.51 35.76
N TYR A 664 -4.53 -26.33 36.81
CA TYR A 664 -4.11 -27.44 37.68
C TYR A 664 -5.29 -28.07 38.42
N ALA A 665 -6.28 -27.27 38.84
CA ALA A 665 -7.51 -27.76 39.44
C ALA A 665 -8.33 -28.59 38.43
N GLU A 666 -8.50 -28.12 37.19
CA GLU A 666 -9.17 -28.87 36.11
C GLU A 666 -8.44 -30.17 35.75
N MET A 667 -7.11 -30.21 35.93
CA MET A 667 -6.27 -31.40 35.75
C MET A 667 -6.17 -32.29 37.01
N ASN A 668 -6.89 -31.98 38.09
CA ASN A 668 -6.84 -32.66 39.39
C ASN A 668 -5.44 -32.71 40.05
N ASN A 669 -4.58 -31.72 39.80
CA ASN A 669 -3.27 -31.60 40.44
C ASN A 669 -3.34 -30.63 41.63
N VAL A 670 -3.81 -31.14 42.77
CA VAL A 670 -4.07 -30.35 43.98
C VAL A 670 -2.80 -29.73 44.56
N ASP A 671 -1.67 -30.41 44.49
CA ASP A 671 -0.40 -29.90 45.02
C ASP A 671 0.07 -28.65 44.26
N ALA A 672 -0.01 -28.68 42.93
CA ALA A 672 0.35 -27.53 42.08
C ALA A 672 -0.62 -26.35 42.22
N VAL A 673 -1.89 -26.60 42.58
CA VAL A 673 -2.85 -25.54 42.92
C VAL A 673 -2.38 -24.77 44.15
N PHE A 674 -2.02 -25.48 45.22
CA PHE A 674 -1.54 -24.82 46.45
C PHE A 674 -0.22 -24.09 46.23
N GLU A 675 0.68 -24.64 45.42
CA GLU A 675 1.92 -23.96 45.03
C GLU A 675 1.64 -22.64 44.28
N CYS A 676 0.72 -22.64 43.32
CA CYS A 676 0.32 -21.42 42.60
C CYS A 676 -0.35 -20.39 43.53
N ILE A 677 -1.17 -20.83 44.49
CA ILE A 677 -1.78 -19.96 45.51
C ILE A 677 -0.68 -19.30 46.36
N ASP A 678 0.32 -20.06 46.80
CA ASP A 678 1.43 -19.52 47.59
C ASP A 678 2.30 -18.54 46.79
N LEU A 679 2.54 -18.82 45.50
CA LEU A 679 3.25 -17.92 44.60
C LEU A 679 2.45 -16.63 44.33
N ALA A 680 1.14 -16.73 44.10
CA ALA A 680 0.27 -15.56 43.93
C ALA A 680 0.27 -14.66 45.17
N ARG A 681 0.22 -15.26 46.37
CA ARG A 681 0.35 -14.54 47.66
C ARG A 681 1.70 -13.85 47.78
N LYS A 682 2.78 -14.59 47.52
CA LYS A 682 4.16 -14.10 47.63
C LYS A 682 4.43 -12.89 46.72
N HIS A 683 3.77 -12.84 45.57
CA HIS A 683 3.91 -11.77 44.59
C HIS A 683 2.78 -10.71 44.63
N ASN A 684 2.00 -10.66 45.72
CA ASN A 684 0.96 -9.64 45.96
C ASN A 684 -0.13 -9.58 44.87
N TYR A 685 -0.66 -10.73 44.44
CA TYR A 685 -1.77 -10.73 43.50
C TYR A 685 -3.06 -10.12 44.10
N ASP A 686 -3.58 -9.05 43.50
CA ASP A 686 -4.79 -8.36 43.96
C ASP A 686 -6.05 -9.25 44.00
N GLY A 687 -6.07 -10.31 43.18
CA GLY A 687 -7.16 -11.29 43.12
C GLY A 687 -7.00 -12.48 44.08
N TYR A 688 -6.00 -12.49 44.96
CA TYR A 688 -5.66 -13.63 45.82
C TYR A 688 -6.85 -14.17 46.63
N ALA A 689 -7.71 -13.30 47.14
CA ALA A 689 -8.90 -13.69 47.91
C ALA A 689 -9.92 -14.53 47.13
N LYS A 690 -9.86 -14.53 45.78
CA LYS A 690 -10.71 -15.35 44.90
C LYS A 690 -10.12 -16.74 44.61
N MET A 691 -8.89 -17.01 45.08
CA MET A 691 -8.19 -18.29 44.88
C MET A 691 -8.34 -19.26 46.06
N ILE A 692 -8.73 -18.73 47.23
CA ILE A 692 -9.05 -19.48 48.45
C ILE A 692 -10.55 -19.79 48.42
#